data_AF-A0A1F4N7L6-F1
#
_entry.id   AF-A0A1F4N7L6-F1
#
_cell.length_a   1.000
_cell.length_b   1.000
_cell.length_c   1.000
_cell.angle_alpha   90.00
_cell.angle_beta   90.00
_cell.angle_gamma   90.00
#
_symmetry.space_group_name_H-M   'P 1'
#
loop_
_entity.id
_entity.type
_entity.pdbx_description
1 polymer ?
#
loop_
_entity_poly.entity_id
_entity_poly.type
_entity_poly.pdbx_seq_one_letter_code
_entity_poly.pdbx_strand_id
1 'polypeptide(L)'
;DYLRLLFARIGDVHCSNCQRLVKKDLPPDVLNDVDNLADGSMFYLGYPLAGARSLPTDHLVQLILSKGFLRIWHNQKIIDLREKLQENLDGQLFVIVDRGVKKRGMDSSRLLDSIETAFREGEGNMSLITSDNQITNFTQNFICSSCGNQMIDPQPRLFSFNNPFGACPGCQGFGDMMDWDIHKIIPDPKKSLREGAIVPWSMPSYRHILAKLTMIAPGYGFNLEQTYHELSEQQKDLILNGSSDFIGIRGFFNRLETKKYKLHIRVFMSRFRSYFTCTRCSGKRLRPEALAITIDNRNISDLAKMNIGEIFHFFKDLKLSSHKRKIALQLLKEINNRLQYLIDVGLSYLHLDRRANTLSGGEFQRINLATALGTSLTETLYILDEPTIGLHPRDTQRLLWILKSLSKIGNSLVVVEHDKTVIENADYLVDLGPAAGQNGGQIMYAGNYHDFRDSPGSLTLRYLKGEKILPHKEKWNTGTGSAIHIMGAREHNLKNINVRIPLGMMVAITGVSGSGKSTLLHDVLYQGYLHNRGRNKGKISNFDEIRGLKNIYQMELVDQSPIGRTPRSNPVTYIKAFDEIRKLFASLAPAKARGLQPGSFSFNVPGGRCQNCEGDGQLKIDMQFLADVYIECDICKGMKYKKEVLNVHFHGKNISDILDLTIDEALDFFGDYPGITSK
;
A
#
# COMPACT_ATOMS: atom_id res chain seq x y z
N ASP A 1 10.46 9.25 -1.61
CA ASP A 1 11.78 9.42 -2.27
C ASP A 1 12.76 10.28 -1.50
N TYR A 2 12.40 11.51 -1.15
CA TYR A 2 13.27 12.42 -0.40
C TYR A 2 13.82 11.82 0.90
N LEU A 3 13.01 11.06 1.66
CA LEU A 3 13.50 10.35 2.85
C LEU A 3 14.64 9.37 2.54
N ARG A 4 14.54 8.61 1.44
CA ARG A 4 15.59 7.65 1.03
C ARG A 4 16.90 8.39 0.70
N LEU A 5 16.79 9.53 0.02
CA LEU A 5 17.93 10.39 -0.30
C LEU A 5 18.55 11.02 0.95
N LEU A 6 17.72 11.46 1.90
CA LEU A 6 18.17 12.06 3.15
C LEU A 6 18.94 11.03 3.99
N PHE A 7 18.37 9.85 4.23
CA PHE A 7 19.02 8.78 4.97
C PHE A 7 20.32 8.31 4.32
N ALA A 8 20.37 8.23 2.99
CA ALA A 8 21.59 7.88 2.27
C ALA A 8 22.70 8.92 2.46
N ARG A 9 22.36 10.21 2.57
CA ARG A 9 23.36 11.30 2.62
C ARG A 9 23.83 11.67 4.02
N ILE A 10 22.95 11.63 5.01
CA ILE A 10 23.26 12.12 6.37
C ILE A 10 23.01 11.10 7.49
N GLY A 11 22.51 9.91 7.14
CA GLY A 11 22.22 8.86 8.10
C GLY A 11 23.48 8.35 8.79
N ASP A 12 23.39 8.20 10.10
CA ASP A 12 24.41 7.59 10.94
C ASP A 12 24.31 6.07 10.85
N VAL A 13 25.39 5.42 10.44
CA VAL A 13 25.43 3.96 10.24
C VAL A 13 25.82 3.29 11.55
N HIS A 14 24.92 2.48 12.12
CA HIS A 14 25.24 1.69 13.31
C HIS A 14 25.60 0.26 12.93
N CYS A 15 26.57 -0.33 13.62
CA CYS A 15 26.91 -1.73 13.42
C CYS A 15 25.74 -2.63 13.85
N SER A 16 25.30 -3.53 12.96
CA SER A 16 24.20 -4.45 13.25
C SER A 16 24.47 -5.39 14.43
N ASN A 17 25.74 -5.70 14.71
CA ASN A 17 26.13 -6.62 15.78
C ASN A 17 26.32 -5.90 17.14
N CYS A 18 27.10 -4.81 17.16
CA CYS A 18 27.48 -4.13 18.42
C CYS A 18 26.84 -2.75 18.63
N GLN A 19 26.01 -2.27 17.69
CA GLN A 19 25.27 -0.99 17.73
C GLN A 19 26.14 0.28 17.83
N ARG A 20 27.47 0.15 17.78
CA ARG A 20 28.39 1.30 17.72
C ARG A 20 28.28 2.01 16.37
N LEU A 21 28.48 3.33 16.42
CA LEU A 21 28.53 4.18 15.25
C LEU A 21 29.73 3.81 14.38
N VAL A 22 29.48 3.51 13.11
CA VAL A 22 30.50 3.24 12.10
C VAL A 22 30.69 4.52 11.29
N LYS A 23 31.91 5.06 11.33
CA LYS A 23 32.32 6.20 10.51
C LYS A 23 33.39 5.74 9.53
N LYS A 24 33.42 6.37 8.37
CA LYS A 24 34.59 6.34 7.49
C LYS A 24 35.57 7.38 7.98
N ASP A 25 36.84 7.04 7.98
CA ASP A 25 37.90 8.00 8.22
C ASP A 25 38.22 8.72 6.92
N LEU A 26 38.06 10.05 6.91
CA LEU A 26 38.42 10.89 5.78
C LEU A 26 39.87 11.39 5.92
N PRO A 27 40.55 11.78 4.83
CA PRO A 27 41.90 12.34 4.93
C PRO A 27 42.07 13.48 5.95
N PRO A 28 41.10 14.41 6.13
CA PRO A 28 41.17 15.42 7.19
C PRO A 28 41.10 14.86 8.61
N ASP A 29 40.44 13.72 8.84
CA ASP A 29 40.35 13.09 10.17
C ASP A 29 41.73 12.56 10.58
N VAL A 30 42.42 11.92 9.65
CA VAL A 30 43.80 11.44 9.85
C VAL A 30 44.76 12.61 10.06
N LEU A 31 44.58 13.69 9.30
CA LEU A 31 45.40 14.90 9.46
C LEU A 31 45.23 15.49 10.86
N ASN A 32 44.01 15.54 11.40
CA ASN A 32 43.76 15.99 12.77
C ASN A 32 44.48 15.10 13.80
N ASP A 33 44.52 13.79 13.61
CA ASP A 33 45.24 12.88 14.52
C ASP A 33 46.77 13.09 14.44
N VAL A 34 47.30 13.33 13.24
CA VAL A 34 48.71 13.76 13.07
C VAL A 34 48.96 15.12 13.73
N ASP A 35 47.99 16.04 13.68
CA ASP A 35 48.07 17.35 14.33
C ASP A 35 48.07 17.28 15.85
N ASN A 36 47.41 16.28 16.43
CA ASN A 36 47.35 16.04 17.87
C ASN A 36 48.60 15.36 18.45
N LEU A 37 49.54 14.90 17.62
CA LEU A 37 50.81 14.33 18.07
C LEU A 37 51.69 15.39 18.75
N ALA A 38 52.51 14.96 19.71
CA ALA A 38 53.46 15.84 20.40
C ALA A 38 54.48 16.45 19.42
N ASP A 39 54.82 17.73 19.60
CA ASP A 39 55.81 18.42 18.76
C ASP A 39 57.16 17.71 18.86
N GLY A 40 57.80 17.45 17.72
CA GLY A 40 59.04 16.68 17.62
C GLY A 40 58.87 15.15 17.54
N SER A 41 57.65 14.60 17.67
CA SER A 41 57.43 13.16 17.51
C SER A 41 57.58 12.71 16.06
N MET A 42 58.18 11.53 15.86
CA MET A 42 58.28 10.91 14.55
C MET A 42 57.01 10.09 14.27
N PHE A 43 56.51 10.20 13.04
CA PHE A 43 55.38 9.40 12.57
C PHE A 43 55.62 8.86 11.16
N TYR A 44 54.94 7.74 10.88
CA TYR A 44 54.97 7.05 9.60
C TYR A 44 53.53 6.84 9.13
N LEU A 45 53.28 7.22 7.89
CA LEU A 45 52.02 6.97 7.20
C LEU A 45 52.22 5.78 6.27
N GLY A 46 51.33 4.80 6.37
CA GLY A 46 51.42 3.61 5.56
C GLY A 46 50.10 2.90 5.39
N TYR A 47 50.12 1.75 4.74
CA TYR A 47 48.95 0.88 4.61
C TYR A 47 49.30 -0.58 4.91
N PRO A 48 48.38 -1.34 5.52
CA PRO A 48 48.59 -2.76 5.79
C PRO A 48 48.57 -3.57 4.50
N LEU A 49 49.52 -4.49 4.33
CA LEU A 49 49.54 -5.39 3.18
C LEU A 49 48.65 -6.62 3.45
N ALA A 50 47.42 -6.61 2.93
CA ALA A 50 46.51 -7.76 3.05
C ALA A 50 47.04 -8.95 2.22
N GLY A 51 47.16 -10.13 2.84
CA GLY A 51 47.56 -11.36 2.12
C GLY A 51 49.06 -11.64 2.01
N ALA A 52 49.91 -10.99 2.82
CA ALA A 52 51.36 -11.25 2.86
C ALA A 52 51.75 -12.73 3.14
N ARG A 53 50.82 -13.57 3.62
CA ARG A 53 51.08 -14.97 3.98
C ARG A 53 51.21 -15.93 2.79
N SER A 54 50.83 -15.54 1.58
CA SER A 54 50.72 -16.48 0.42
C SER A 54 51.75 -16.28 -0.69
N LEU A 55 52.64 -15.28 -0.60
CA LEU A 55 53.66 -15.00 -1.62
C LEU A 55 55.07 -15.16 -1.05
N PRO A 56 56.03 -15.71 -1.82
CA PRO A 56 57.44 -15.69 -1.45
C PRO A 56 57.95 -14.25 -1.22
N THR A 57 58.83 -14.07 -0.24
CA THR A 57 59.39 -12.77 0.16
C THR A 57 59.92 -11.97 -1.03
N ASP A 58 60.67 -12.61 -1.93
CA ASP A 58 61.28 -11.94 -3.10
C ASP A 58 60.23 -11.34 -4.06
N HIS A 59 59.13 -12.06 -4.28
CA HIS A 59 58.04 -11.58 -5.13
C HIS A 59 57.29 -10.41 -4.48
N LEU A 60 57.09 -10.47 -3.16
CA LEU A 60 56.43 -9.41 -2.39
C LEU A 60 57.27 -8.12 -2.41
N VAL A 61 58.59 -8.24 -2.29
CA VAL A 61 59.55 -7.12 -2.38
C VAL A 61 59.54 -6.50 -3.77
N GLN A 62 59.60 -7.31 -4.84
CA GLN A 62 59.52 -6.81 -6.21
C GLN A 62 58.19 -6.06 -6.49
N LEU A 63 57.08 -6.55 -5.94
CA LEU A 63 55.77 -5.91 -6.10
C LEU A 63 55.71 -4.54 -5.40
N ILE A 64 56.28 -4.42 -4.19
CA ILE A 64 56.34 -3.16 -3.46
C ILE A 64 57.28 -2.16 -4.15
N LEU A 65 58.46 -2.62 -4.60
CA LEU A 65 59.44 -1.79 -5.32
C LEU A 65 58.91 -1.32 -6.69
N SER A 66 58.20 -2.16 -7.43
CA SER A 66 57.60 -1.78 -8.73
C SER A 66 56.53 -0.69 -8.59
N LYS A 67 55.87 -0.61 -7.43
CA LYS A 67 54.95 0.48 -7.06
C LYS A 67 55.66 1.74 -6.56
N GLY A 68 57.00 1.73 -6.44
CA GLY A 68 57.81 2.86 -6.03
C GLY A 68 58.01 3.02 -4.52
N PHE A 69 57.54 2.06 -3.70
CA PHE A 69 57.72 2.12 -2.25
C PHE A 69 59.02 1.41 -1.84
N LEU A 70 59.80 2.07 -0.99
CA LEU A 70 61.16 1.60 -0.62
C LEU A 70 61.23 1.00 0.78
N ARG A 71 60.20 1.17 1.61
CA ARG A 71 60.27 0.84 3.04
C ARG A 71 59.01 0.15 3.52
N ILE A 72 59.20 -0.76 4.45
CA ILE A 72 58.13 -1.43 5.18
C ILE A 72 58.39 -1.32 6.68
N TRP A 73 57.31 -1.38 7.46
CA TRP A 73 57.36 -1.62 8.89
C TRP A 73 57.00 -3.09 9.16
N HIS A 74 57.88 -3.79 9.86
CA HIS A 74 57.76 -5.21 10.23
C HIS A 74 58.42 -5.43 11.59
N ASN A 75 57.75 -6.16 12.50
CA ASN A 75 58.28 -6.48 13.84
C ASN A 75 58.90 -5.29 14.60
N GLN A 76 58.21 -4.14 14.62
CA GLN A 76 58.68 -2.90 15.29
C GLN A 76 59.95 -2.28 14.70
N LYS A 77 60.36 -2.70 13.49
CA LYS A 77 61.50 -2.15 12.76
C LYS A 77 61.08 -1.66 11.38
N ILE A 78 61.81 -0.67 10.89
CA ILE A 78 61.68 -0.20 9.51
C ILE A 78 62.77 -0.87 8.70
N ILE A 79 62.36 -1.53 7.62
CA ILE A 79 63.27 -2.26 6.72
C ILE A 79 63.29 -1.52 5.38
N ASP A 80 64.49 -1.21 4.88
CA ASP A 80 64.70 -0.66 3.54
C ASP A 80 64.80 -1.82 2.53
N LEU A 81 63.87 -1.86 1.59
CA LEU A 81 63.73 -2.96 0.63
C LEU A 81 64.81 -2.98 -0.47
N ARG A 82 65.69 -1.98 -0.51
CA ARG A 82 66.84 -1.95 -1.43
C ARG A 82 68.01 -2.78 -0.93
N GLU A 83 68.02 -3.12 0.36
CA GLU A 83 69.06 -3.94 0.98
C GLU A 83 68.69 -5.42 0.96
N LYS A 84 69.69 -6.30 1.03
CA LYS A 84 69.47 -7.75 0.99
C LYS A 84 68.80 -8.19 2.29
N LEU A 85 67.53 -8.61 2.21
CA LEU A 85 66.76 -9.09 3.36
C LEU A 85 67.41 -10.33 3.98
N GLN A 86 67.64 -10.29 5.29
CA GLN A 86 68.17 -11.42 6.08
C GLN A 86 67.06 -12.19 6.82
N GLU A 87 65.86 -11.64 6.89
CA GLU A 87 64.71 -12.19 7.63
C GLU A 87 63.54 -12.45 6.66
N ASN A 88 62.76 -13.50 6.93
CA ASN A 88 61.51 -13.75 6.20
C ASN A 88 60.45 -12.74 6.64
N LEU A 89 59.72 -12.18 5.67
CA LEU A 89 58.64 -11.25 5.93
C LEU A 89 57.36 -12.03 6.26
N ASP A 90 57.11 -12.25 7.55
CA ASP A 90 55.93 -12.91 8.08
C ASP A 90 55.09 -11.99 8.98
N GLY A 91 53.86 -12.39 9.33
CA GLY A 91 53.01 -11.59 10.22
C GLY A 91 52.42 -10.33 9.56
N GLN A 92 52.36 -9.23 10.32
CA GLN A 92 51.66 -7.99 9.93
C GLN A 92 52.66 -7.00 9.33
N LEU A 93 52.54 -6.74 8.02
CA LEU A 93 53.40 -5.84 7.26
C LEU A 93 52.66 -4.54 6.92
N PHE A 94 53.34 -3.41 7.06
CA PHE A 94 52.83 -2.12 6.62
C PHE A 94 53.80 -1.48 5.63
N VAL A 95 53.32 -1.07 4.46
CA VAL A 95 54.13 -0.34 3.49
C VAL A 95 54.13 1.13 3.88
N ILE A 96 55.32 1.73 3.98
CA ILE A 96 55.47 3.13 4.37
C ILE A 96 55.38 4.01 3.12
N VAL A 97 54.40 4.91 3.11
CA VAL A 97 54.14 5.88 2.04
C VAL A 97 54.89 7.18 2.31
N ASP A 98 54.79 7.73 3.52
CA ASP A 98 55.54 8.93 3.92
C ASP A 98 55.99 8.84 5.39
N ARG A 99 56.97 9.66 5.76
CA ARG A 99 57.46 9.81 7.12
C ARG A 99 57.71 11.28 7.45
N GLY A 100 57.42 11.67 8.67
CA GLY A 100 57.58 13.05 9.11
C GLY A 100 58.00 13.15 10.57
N VAL A 101 58.58 14.31 10.90
CA VAL A 101 58.67 14.79 12.28
C VAL A 101 57.53 15.78 12.44
N LYS A 102 56.70 15.61 13.48
CA LYS A 102 55.67 16.59 13.79
C LYS A 102 56.32 17.93 14.14
N LYS A 103 55.97 18.98 13.38
CA LYS A 103 56.38 20.37 13.62
C LYS A 103 55.13 21.25 13.63
N ARG A 104 55.11 22.27 14.49
CA ARG A 104 54.08 23.34 14.41
C ARG A 104 54.13 24.03 13.05
N GLY A 105 52.97 24.16 12.39
CA GLY A 105 52.84 24.81 11.08
C GLY A 105 53.33 23.97 9.89
N MET A 106 53.36 22.64 10.04
CA MET A 106 53.72 21.72 8.95
C MET A 106 52.78 21.86 7.75
N ASP A 107 53.31 21.73 6.54
CA ASP A 107 52.54 21.80 5.30
C ASP A 107 51.53 20.65 5.22
N SER A 108 50.25 20.97 5.39
CA SER A 108 49.14 20.03 5.35
C SER A 108 48.87 19.46 3.96
N SER A 109 49.29 20.15 2.88
CA SER A 109 49.01 19.73 1.51
C SER A 109 49.75 18.44 1.14
N ARG A 110 51.05 18.38 1.42
CA ARG A 110 51.86 17.17 1.22
C ARG A 110 51.36 15.97 2.03
N LEU A 111 50.94 16.22 3.28
CA LEU A 111 50.44 15.15 4.14
C LEU A 111 49.12 14.59 3.62
N LEU A 112 48.22 15.44 3.13
CA LEU A 112 46.97 15.00 2.50
C LEU A 112 47.23 14.12 1.29
N ASP A 113 48.15 14.49 0.38
CA ASP A 113 48.51 13.66 -0.78
C ASP A 113 49.04 12.27 -0.36
N SER A 114 49.82 12.25 0.72
CA SER A 114 50.39 11.00 1.27
C SER A 114 49.32 10.13 1.92
N ILE A 115 48.37 10.75 2.64
CA ILE A 115 47.21 10.09 3.24
C ILE A 115 46.31 9.50 2.13
N GLU A 116 46.02 10.26 1.08
CA GLU A 116 45.24 9.78 -0.08
C GLU A 116 45.93 8.62 -0.79
N THR A 117 47.25 8.70 -0.97
CA THR A 117 48.03 7.62 -1.56
C THR A 117 47.98 6.35 -0.69
N ALA A 118 48.10 6.50 0.64
CA ALA A 118 48.01 5.37 1.57
C ALA A 118 46.63 4.71 1.52
N PHE A 119 45.54 5.48 1.55
CA PHE A 119 44.19 4.93 1.40
C PHE A 119 44.00 4.24 0.04
N ARG A 120 44.50 4.83 -1.06
CA ARG A 120 44.35 4.25 -2.40
C ARG A 120 45.06 2.91 -2.55
N GLU A 121 46.33 2.84 -2.13
CA GLU A 121 47.13 1.61 -2.26
C GLU A 121 46.75 0.54 -1.23
N GLY A 122 46.20 0.94 -0.08
CA GLY A 122 45.68 0.06 0.97
C GLY A 122 44.23 -0.38 0.79
N GLU A 123 43.64 -0.18 -0.39
CA GLU A 123 42.23 -0.50 -0.70
C GLU A 123 41.24 0.07 0.32
N GLY A 124 41.46 1.33 0.69
CA GLY A 124 40.67 2.07 1.67
C GLY A 124 41.13 1.87 3.13
N ASN A 125 42.26 1.20 3.39
CA ASN A 125 42.82 1.08 4.74
C ASN A 125 44.18 1.77 4.83
N MET A 126 44.45 2.43 5.94
CA MET A 126 45.75 3.01 6.23
C MET A 126 46.08 2.90 7.72
N SER A 127 47.34 3.13 8.05
CA SER A 127 47.84 3.09 9.41
C SER A 127 48.79 4.26 9.66
N LEU A 128 48.60 4.91 10.80
CA LEU A 128 49.52 5.87 11.39
C LEU A 128 50.35 5.14 12.45
N ILE A 129 51.66 5.14 12.30
CA ILE A 129 52.59 4.52 13.24
C ILE A 129 53.44 5.61 13.88
N THR A 130 53.42 5.68 15.21
CA THR A 130 54.21 6.64 15.99
C THR A 130 55.52 6.03 16.47
N SER A 131 56.45 6.88 16.93
CA SER A 131 57.79 6.45 17.40
C SER A 131 57.80 5.48 18.57
N ASP A 132 56.73 5.41 19.34
CA ASP A 132 56.51 4.45 20.43
C ASP A 132 55.85 3.14 19.95
N ASN A 133 55.84 2.90 18.63
CA ASN A 133 55.24 1.73 17.98
C ASN A 133 53.73 1.58 18.20
N GLN A 134 53.02 2.64 18.59
CA GLN A 134 51.55 2.62 18.55
C GLN A 134 51.06 2.71 17.10
N ILE A 135 50.10 1.85 16.77
CA ILE A 135 49.50 1.77 15.43
C ILE A 135 48.04 2.20 15.55
N THR A 136 47.70 3.30 14.89
CA THR A 136 46.31 3.74 14.73
C THR A 136 45.86 3.39 13.32
N ASN A 137 44.85 2.54 13.19
CA ASN A 137 44.31 2.11 11.90
C ASN A 137 43.11 2.96 11.52
N PHE A 138 43.07 3.38 10.27
CA PHE A 138 41.97 4.13 9.67
C PHE A 138 41.40 3.37 8.48
N THR A 139 40.10 3.48 8.27
CA THR A 139 39.42 2.82 7.16
C THR A 139 38.37 3.72 6.51
N GLN A 140 38.44 3.82 5.20
CA GLN A 140 37.39 4.37 4.34
C GLN A 140 36.32 3.32 4.01
N ASN A 141 36.53 2.07 4.42
CA ASN A 141 35.53 1.02 4.29
C ASN A 141 34.52 1.13 5.45
N PHE A 142 33.27 0.79 5.17
CA PHE A 142 32.23 0.74 6.20
C PHE A 142 32.42 -0.52 7.07
N ILE A 143 33.49 -0.59 7.85
CA ILE A 143 33.81 -1.72 8.72
C ILE A 143 33.73 -1.26 10.17
N CYS A 144 33.05 -2.04 11.01
CA CYS A 144 32.99 -1.74 12.44
C CYS A 144 34.36 -1.96 13.09
N SER A 145 34.96 -0.89 13.64
CA SER A 145 36.25 -0.94 14.34
C SER A 145 36.28 -1.89 15.56
N SER A 146 35.13 -2.16 16.17
CA SER A 146 35.04 -3.01 17.36
C SER A 146 34.89 -4.50 17.08
N CYS A 147 34.25 -4.89 15.97
CA CYS A 147 33.88 -6.28 15.73
C CYS A 147 34.19 -6.76 14.30
N GLY A 148 34.81 -5.92 13.47
CA GLY A 148 35.19 -6.26 12.10
C GLY A 148 34.03 -6.47 11.13
N ASN A 149 32.78 -6.22 11.55
CA ASN A 149 31.63 -6.47 10.69
C ASN A 149 31.56 -5.44 9.56
N GLN A 150 31.48 -5.92 8.32
CA GLN A 150 31.34 -5.08 7.14
C GLN A 150 29.88 -4.64 6.98
N MET A 151 29.67 -3.34 6.79
CA MET A 151 28.37 -2.69 6.61
C MET A 151 28.20 -2.27 5.15
N ILE A 152 26.95 -2.17 4.72
CA ILE A 152 26.59 -1.76 3.37
C ILE A 152 26.64 -0.23 3.28
N ASP A 153 27.24 0.28 2.21
CA ASP A 153 27.26 1.73 1.94
C ASP A 153 25.82 2.27 1.82
N PRO A 154 25.46 3.35 2.56
CA PRO A 154 24.13 3.93 2.57
C PRO A 154 23.80 4.58 1.20
N GLN A 155 23.15 3.80 0.33
CA GLN A 155 22.65 4.28 -0.96
C GLN A 155 21.11 4.41 -0.95
N PRO A 156 20.49 5.30 -1.75
CA PRO A 156 19.03 5.49 -1.73
C PRO A 156 18.24 4.20 -2.00
N ARG A 157 18.78 3.29 -2.83
CA ARG A 157 18.19 1.97 -3.12
C ARG A 157 18.14 1.04 -1.91
N LEU A 158 19.02 1.20 -0.92
CA LEU A 158 19.03 0.43 0.32
C LEU A 158 17.78 0.70 1.15
N PHE A 159 17.24 1.91 1.07
CA PHE A 159 16.03 2.34 1.79
C PHE A 159 14.74 2.09 1.01
N SER A 160 14.81 1.31 -0.08
CA SER A 160 13.67 1.02 -0.94
C SER A 160 13.16 -0.39 -0.72
N PHE A 161 11.97 -0.54 -0.13
CA PHE A 161 11.31 -1.84 -0.01
C PHE A 161 10.82 -2.40 -1.36
N ASN A 162 10.75 -1.58 -2.41
CA ASN A 162 10.43 -2.03 -3.77
C ASN A 162 11.67 -2.49 -4.56
N ASN A 163 12.87 -2.35 -4.00
CA ASN A 163 14.10 -2.78 -4.64
C ASN A 163 14.66 -4.00 -3.88
N PRO A 164 14.98 -5.13 -4.54
CA PRO A 164 15.56 -6.31 -3.88
C PRO A 164 16.81 -6.00 -3.04
N PHE A 165 17.57 -4.97 -3.40
CA PHE A 165 18.75 -4.53 -2.65
C PHE A 165 18.42 -4.01 -1.24
N GLY A 166 17.25 -3.38 -1.03
CA GLY A 166 16.80 -2.81 0.24
C GLY A 166 15.61 -3.53 0.88
N ALA A 167 14.92 -4.39 0.14
CA ALA A 167 13.76 -5.12 0.60
C ALA A 167 14.13 -6.23 1.60
N CYS A 168 13.30 -6.41 2.62
CA CYS A 168 13.44 -7.53 3.55
C CYS A 168 13.44 -8.86 2.76
N PRO A 169 14.44 -9.74 2.93
CA PRO A 169 14.50 -10.97 2.14
C PRO A 169 13.43 -12.00 2.53
N GLY A 170 12.84 -11.88 3.72
CA GLY A 170 11.78 -12.79 4.19
C GLY A 170 10.43 -12.52 3.52
N CYS A 171 10.02 -11.25 3.44
CA CYS A 171 8.75 -10.85 2.83
C CYS A 171 8.91 -10.12 1.50
N GLN A 172 10.11 -10.06 0.93
CA GLN A 172 10.40 -9.35 -0.33
C GLN A 172 9.90 -7.90 -0.37
N GLY A 173 9.86 -7.23 0.79
CA GLY A 173 9.38 -5.85 0.90
C GLY A 173 7.87 -5.66 1.04
N PHE A 174 7.07 -6.73 1.15
CA PHE A 174 5.63 -6.62 1.43
C PHE A 174 5.33 -6.20 2.86
N GLY A 175 6.19 -6.56 3.82
CA GLY A 175 5.99 -6.33 5.26
C GLY A 175 5.13 -7.38 5.94
N ASP A 176 4.23 -8.01 5.17
CA ASP A 176 3.41 -9.13 5.61
C ASP A 176 3.76 -10.39 4.82
N MET A 177 3.51 -11.54 5.43
CA MET A 177 3.56 -12.85 4.80
C MET A 177 2.16 -13.45 4.79
N MET A 178 1.78 -14.01 3.64
CA MET A 178 0.50 -14.69 3.52
C MET A 178 0.67 -16.13 4.01
N ASP A 179 -0.14 -16.52 4.99
CA ASP A 179 -0.12 -17.86 5.56
C ASP A 179 -1.55 -18.34 5.86
N TRP A 180 -1.69 -19.60 6.29
CA TRP A 180 -2.93 -20.24 6.69
C TRP A 180 -3.45 -19.67 8.00
N ASP A 181 -4.68 -19.15 7.97
CA ASP A 181 -5.32 -18.56 9.13
C ASP A 181 -6.13 -19.62 9.88
N ILE A 182 -5.63 -20.02 11.06
CA ILE A 182 -6.27 -21.01 11.91
C ILE A 182 -7.68 -20.55 12.31
N HIS A 183 -7.91 -19.26 12.53
CA HIS A 183 -9.23 -18.74 12.88
C HIS A 183 -10.22 -18.79 11.71
N LYS A 184 -9.76 -18.81 10.45
CA LYS A 184 -10.64 -19.04 9.29
C LYS A 184 -10.89 -20.53 9.05
N ILE A 185 -9.93 -21.38 9.42
CA ILE A 185 -10.02 -22.83 9.27
C ILE A 185 -10.90 -23.42 10.38
N ILE A 186 -10.79 -22.89 11.60
CA ILE A 186 -11.52 -23.28 12.81
C ILE A 186 -12.16 -22.01 13.42
N PRO A 187 -13.26 -21.49 12.84
CA PRO A 187 -13.87 -20.23 13.26
C PRO A 187 -14.61 -20.31 14.59
N ASP A 188 -15.18 -21.47 14.91
CA ASP A 188 -15.84 -21.74 16.18
C ASP A 188 -15.16 -22.93 16.86
N PRO A 189 -14.23 -22.70 17.80
CA PRO A 189 -13.55 -23.78 18.49
C PRO A 189 -14.39 -24.43 19.60
N LYS A 190 -15.60 -23.91 19.88
CA LYS A 190 -16.58 -24.54 20.78
C LYS A 190 -17.46 -25.56 20.06
N LYS A 191 -17.39 -25.61 18.73
CA LYS A 191 -18.03 -26.65 17.95
C LYS A 191 -17.24 -27.95 18.04
N SER A 192 -17.92 -29.10 18.05
CA SER A 192 -17.22 -30.39 18.01
C SER A 192 -16.54 -30.61 16.65
N LEU A 193 -15.48 -31.43 16.64
CA LEU A 193 -14.80 -31.77 15.39
C LEU A 193 -15.75 -32.47 14.41
N ARG A 194 -16.66 -33.31 14.90
CA ARG A 194 -17.65 -34.05 14.10
C ARG A 194 -18.68 -33.15 13.43
N GLU A 195 -19.13 -32.12 14.14
CA GLU A 195 -20.06 -31.13 13.58
C GLU A 195 -19.38 -30.14 12.61
N GLY A 196 -18.08 -30.31 12.37
CA GLY A 196 -17.35 -29.58 11.35
C GLY A 196 -16.72 -28.29 11.84
N ALA A 197 -16.16 -28.31 13.06
CA ALA A 197 -15.29 -27.24 13.56
C ALA A 197 -14.18 -26.88 12.54
N ILE A 198 -13.61 -27.89 11.85
CA ILE A 198 -12.62 -27.69 10.79
C ILE A 198 -13.33 -27.54 9.44
N VAL A 199 -13.50 -26.30 9.01
CA VAL A 199 -14.33 -25.91 7.86
C VAL A 199 -13.88 -26.53 6.52
N PRO A 200 -12.57 -26.59 6.18
CA PRO A 200 -12.14 -27.20 4.92
C PRO A 200 -12.56 -28.67 4.79
N TRP A 201 -12.61 -29.40 5.92
CA TRP A 201 -12.87 -30.83 5.93
C TRP A 201 -14.35 -31.18 6.12
N SER A 202 -15.20 -30.23 6.48
CA SER A 202 -16.66 -30.41 6.51
C SER A 202 -17.30 -30.33 5.12
N MET A 203 -16.58 -29.86 4.11
CA MET A 203 -17.08 -29.79 2.74
C MET A 203 -17.12 -31.18 2.07
N PRO A 204 -18.12 -31.45 1.20
CA PRO A 204 -18.29 -32.77 0.57
C PRO A 204 -17.03 -33.30 -0.11
N SER A 205 -16.28 -32.44 -0.81
CA SER A 205 -15.07 -32.82 -1.56
C SER A 205 -13.90 -33.29 -0.68
N TYR A 206 -13.87 -32.92 0.60
CA TYR A 206 -12.73 -33.17 1.50
C TYR A 206 -13.10 -33.94 2.78
N ARG A 207 -14.35 -34.40 2.88
CA ARG A 207 -14.89 -35.12 4.05
C ARG A 207 -14.14 -36.41 4.39
N HIS A 208 -13.50 -37.03 3.39
CA HIS A 208 -12.68 -38.22 3.57
C HIS A 208 -11.48 -37.99 4.51
N ILE A 209 -11.00 -36.75 4.67
CA ILE A 209 -9.92 -36.42 5.61
C ILE A 209 -10.43 -36.48 7.04
N LEU A 210 -11.64 -35.95 7.30
CA LEU A 210 -12.29 -36.05 8.59
C LEU A 210 -12.56 -37.52 8.95
N ALA A 211 -12.98 -38.35 7.98
CA ALA A 211 -13.17 -39.78 8.19
C ALA A 211 -11.87 -40.50 8.60
N LYS A 212 -10.73 -40.12 8.02
CA LYS A 212 -9.41 -40.63 8.45
C LYS A 212 -9.06 -40.18 9.87
N LEU A 213 -9.34 -38.92 10.21
CA LEU A 213 -9.14 -38.41 11.58
C LEU A 213 -9.94 -39.23 12.59
N THR A 214 -11.18 -39.62 12.26
CA THR A 214 -12.01 -40.48 13.10
C THR A 214 -11.36 -41.84 13.41
N MET A 215 -10.63 -42.41 12.46
CA MET A 215 -9.97 -43.71 12.65
C MET A 215 -8.75 -43.63 13.56
N ILE A 216 -7.98 -42.55 13.48
CA ILE A 216 -6.72 -42.39 14.23
C ILE A 216 -6.91 -41.74 15.60
N ALA A 217 -7.93 -40.90 15.78
CA ALA A 217 -8.13 -40.10 16.99
C ALA A 217 -8.11 -40.92 18.31
N PRO A 218 -8.71 -42.12 18.38
CA PRO A 218 -8.64 -42.95 19.59
C PRO A 218 -7.21 -43.33 20.00
N GLY A 219 -6.32 -43.56 19.02
CA GLY A 219 -4.91 -43.87 19.27
C GLY A 219 -4.10 -42.72 19.87
N TYR A 220 -4.62 -41.49 19.77
CA TYR A 220 -4.05 -40.27 20.35
C TYR A 220 -4.88 -39.74 21.53
N GLY A 221 -5.82 -40.53 22.04
CA GLY A 221 -6.56 -40.23 23.27
C GLY A 221 -7.64 -39.16 23.15
N PHE A 222 -8.24 -38.96 21.97
CA PHE A 222 -9.41 -38.09 21.80
C PHE A 222 -10.43 -38.67 20.83
N ASN A 223 -11.63 -38.08 20.80
CA ASN A 223 -12.67 -38.40 19.82
C ASN A 223 -13.22 -37.12 19.17
N LEU A 224 -14.04 -37.28 18.13
CA LEU A 224 -14.55 -36.14 17.37
C LEU A 224 -15.78 -35.46 18.00
N GLU A 225 -16.35 -35.99 19.08
CA GLU A 225 -17.43 -35.33 19.82
C GLU A 225 -16.90 -34.19 20.69
N GLN A 226 -15.61 -34.20 21.01
CA GLN A 226 -14.94 -33.14 21.75
C GLN A 226 -14.81 -31.86 20.91
N THR A 227 -14.82 -30.72 21.59
CA THR A 227 -14.61 -29.41 20.98
C THR A 227 -13.11 -29.15 20.78
N TYR A 228 -12.74 -28.28 19.84
CA TYR A 228 -11.33 -27.95 19.62
C TYR A 228 -10.67 -27.32 20.86
N HIS A 229 -11.45 -26.62 21.70
CA HIS A 229 -10.98 -26.06 22.96
C HIS A 229 -10.62 -27.12 24.01
N GLU A 230 -11.31 -28.25 24.03
CA GLU A 230 -11.12 -29.34 25.01
C GLU A 230 -9.88 -30.19 24.72
N LEU A 231 -9.32 -30.10 23.51
CA LEU A 231 -8.14 -30.86 23.11
C LEU A 231 -6.88 -30.37 23.83
N SER A 232 -5.98 -31.31 24.14
CA SER A 232 -4.64 -30.98 24.62
C SER A 232 -3.77 -30.36 23.52
N GLU A 233 -2.68 -29.68 23.90
CA GLU A 233 -1.77 -29.07 22.91
C GLU A 233 -1.14 -30.10 21.96
N GLN A 234 -0.85 -31.32 22.43
CA GLN A 234 -0.38 -32.42 21.57
C GLN A 234 -1.43 -32.88 20.55
N GLN A 235 -2.70 -32.90 20.95
CA GLN A 235 -3.81 -33.25 20.06
C GLN A 235 -4.09 -32.14 19.03
N LYS A 236 -3.98 -30.88 19.44
CA LYS A 236 -4.05 -29.74 18.52
C LYS A 236 -2.89 -29.75 17.52
N ASP A 237 -1.69 -30.10 17.97
CA ASP A 237 -0.50 -30.22 17.11
C ASP A 237 -0.69 -31.31 16.04
N LEU A 238 -1.23 -32.48 16.41
CA LEU A 238 -1.60 -33.54 15.46
C LEU A 238 -2.56 -33.03 14.37
N ILE A 239 -3.56 -32.24 14.75
CA ILE A 239 -4.53 -31.67 13.80
C ILE A 239 -3.85 -30.63 12.90
N LEU A 240 -2.99 -29.77 13.45
CA LEU A 240 -2.35 -28.68 12.73
C LEU A 240 -1.22 -29.15 11.81
N ASN A 241 -0.26 -29.88 12.37
CA ASN A 241 0.98 -30.29 11.73
C ASN A 241 0.94 -31.72 11.18
N GLY A 242 0.07 -32.57 11.71
CA GLY A 242 -0.04 -33.97 11.29
C GLY A 242 0.91 -34.91 12.04
N SER A 243 0.92 -36.17 11.61
CA SER A 243 1.85 -37.22 12.03
C SER A 243 2.28 -38.06 10.82
N SER A 244 3.02 -39.15 11.04
CA SER A 244 3.34 -40.15 10.00
C SER A 244 2.09 -40.64 9.26
N ASP A 245 0.99 -40.82 9.99
CA ASP A 245 -0.23 -41.47 9.50
C ASP A 245 -1.32 -40.47 9.10
N PHE A 246 -1.09 -39.18 9.36
CA PHE A 246 -2.08 -38.13 9.13
C PHE A 246 -1.47 -36.83 8.63
N ILE A 247 -2.03 -36.30 7.54
CA ILE A 247 -1.47 -35.12 6.86
C ILE A 247 -1.59 -33.81 7.65
N GLY A 248 -2.51 -33.71 8.61
CA GLY A 248 -2.81 -32.45 9.30
C GLY A 248 -3.32 -31.33 8.38
N ILE A 249 -3.61 -30.17 8.95
CA ILE A 249 -4.07 -28.98 8.22
C ILE A 249 -2.97 -28.44 7.31
N ARG A 250 -1.73 -28.31 7.81
CA ARG A 250 -0.61 -27.81 7.00
C ARG A 250 -0.30 -28.73 5.82
N GLY A 251 -0.21 -30.05 6.05
CA GLY A 251 0.03 -31.00 4.96
C GLY A 251 -1.13 -31.05 3.96
N PHE A 252 -2.38 -30.92 4.41
CA PHE A 252 -3.54 -30.77 3.52
C PHE A 252 -3.40 -29.57 2.58
N PHE A 253 -3.08 -28.40 3.11
CA PHE A 253 -2.93 -27.19 2.30
C PHE A 253 -1.68 -27.21 1.42
N ASN A 254 -0.55 -27.74 1.90
CA ASN A 254 0.66 -27.95 1.09
C ASN A 254 0.35 -28.86 -0.12
N ARG A 255 -0.47 -29.91 0.08
CA ARG A 255 -0.92 -30.76 -1.03
C ARG A 255 -1.80 -30.00 -2.02
N LEU A 256 -2.67 -29.09 -1.57
CA LEU A 256 -3.47 -28.25 -2.46
C LEU A 256 -2.61 -27.23 -3.22
N GLU A 257 -1.52 -26.72 -2.64
CA GLU A 257 -0.59 -25.82 -3.32
C GLU A 257 0.02 -26.45 -4.57
N THR A 258 0.30 -27.75 -4.58
CA THR A 258 0.78 -28.47 -5.78
C THR A 258 -0.22 -28.42 -6.95
N LYS A 259 -1.51 -28.15 -6.66
CA LYS A 259 -2.61 -28.07 -7.63
C LYS A 259 -3.08 -26.63 -7.90
N LYS A 260 -2.27 -25.62 -7.55
CA LYS A 260 -2.57 -24.18 -7.70
C LYS A 260 -2.90 -23.77 -9.15
N TYR A 261 -2.53 -24.55 -10.16
CA TYR A 261 -2.90 -24.28 -11.55
C TYR A 261 -4.42 -24.31 -11.80
N LYS A 262 -5.22 -25.01 -10.95
CA LYS A 262 -6.68 -25.04 -11.06
C LYS A 262 -7.32 -23.82 -10.38
N LEU A 263 -8.12 -23.06 -11.13
CA LEU A 263 -8.77 -21.83 -10.63
C LEU A 263 -9.62 -22.07 -9.36
N HIS A 264 -10.46 -23.10 -9.35
CA HIS A 264 -11.33 -23.39 -8.19
C HIS A 264 -10.53 -23.73 -6.93
N ILE A 265 -9.34 -24.34 -7.05
CA ILE A 265 -8.44 -24.61 -5.91
C ILE A 265 -7.86 -23.30 -5.38
N ARG A 266 -7.44 -22.37 -6.27
CA ARG A 266 -6.97 -21.03 -5.85
C ARG A 266 -8.04 -20.25 -5.08
N VAL A 267 -9.27 -20.23 -5.61
CA VAL A 267 -10.42 -19.55 -4.97
C VAL A 267 -10.81 -20.22 -3.66
N PHE A 268 -10.68 -21.54 -3.55
CA PHE A 268 -10.88 -22.25 -2.30
C PHE A 268 -9.84 -21.86 -1.25
N MET A 269 -8.56 -21.93 -1.60
CA MET A 269 -7.44 -21.62 -0.68
C MET A 269 -7.44 -20.17 -0.23
N SER A 270 -7.79 -19.22 -1.11
CA SER A 270 -7.81 -17.79 -0.74
C SER A 270 -8.77 -17.47 0.40
N ARG A 271 -9.80 -18.31 0.63
CA ARG A 271 -10.76 -18.14 1.74
C ARG A 271 -10.13 -18.40 3.11
N PHE A 272 -9.06 -19.18 3.18
CA PHE A 272 -8.42 -19.61 4.44
C PHE A 272 -7.07 -18.98 4.68
N ARG A 273 -6.65 -18.03 3.84
CA ARG A 273 -5.39 -17.31 4.01
C ARG A 273 -5.62 -15.95 4.64
N SER A 274 -4.64 -15.52 5.43
CA SER A 274 -4.55 -14.17 5.95
C SER A 274 -3.12 -13.66 5.82
N TYR A 275 -2.98 -12.34 5.91
CA TYR A 275 -1.69 -11.67 5.93
C TYR A 275 -1.28 -11.48 7.40
N PHE A 276 -0.09 -11.98 7.73
CA PHE A 276 0.51 -11.83 9.04
C PHE A 276 1.73 -10.93 8.94
N THR A 277 2.00 -10.16 9.98
CA THR A 277 3.21 -9.32 10.01
C THR A 277 4.45 -10.20 9.86
N CYS A 278 5.35 -9.84 8.95
CA CYS A 278 6.56 -10.60 8.71
C CYS A 278 7.41 -10.68 9.99
N THR A 279 7.75 -11.89 10.43
CA THR A 279 8.55 -12.13 11.64
C THR A 279 9.99 -11.65 11.50
N ARG A 280 10.54 -11.63 10.28
CA ARG A 280 11.94 -11.24 10.02
C ARG A 280 12.19 -9.73 10.11
N CYS A 281 11.25 -8.92 9.63
CA CYS A 281 11.37 -7.45 9.68
C CYS A 281 10.36 -6.78 10.59
N SER A 282 9.50 -7.54 11.28
CA SER A 282 8.41 -7.02 12.13
C SER A 282 7.56 -5.96 11.41
N GLY A 283 7.24 -6.22 10.14
CA GLY A 283 6.46 -5.29 9.29
C GLY A 283 7.23 -4.07 8.75
N LYS A 284 8.52 -3.90 9.06
CA LYS A 284 9.34 -2.75 8.60
C LYS A 284 9.72 -2.78 7.11
N ARG A 285 9.45 -3.89 6.41
CA ARG A 285 9.64 -4.09 4.95
C ARG A 285 11.09 -4.02 4.44
N LEU A 286 12.02 -3.56 5.26
CA LEU A 286 13.42 -3.35 4.90
C LEU A 286 14.33 -4.39 5.55
N ARG A 287 15.57 -4.47 5.04
CA ARG A 287 16.64 -5.31 5.60
C ARG A 287 17.18 -4.72 6.90
N PRO A 288 17.76 -5.55 7.79
CA PRO A 288 18.40 -5.06 9.02
C PRO A 288 19.45 -3.97 8.78
N GLU A 289 20.22 -4.08 7.69
CA GLU A 289 21.29 -3.13 7.35
C GLU A 289 20.74 -1.73 7.03
N ALA A 290 19.58 -1.65 6.37
CA ALA A 290 18.90 -0.39 6.12
C ALA A 290 18.31 0.21 7.41
N LEU A 291 17.85 -0.64 8.33
CA LEU A 291 17.26 -0.25 9.61
C LEU A 291 18.30 0.16 10.66
N ALA A 292 19.56 -0.26 10.47
CA ALA A 292 20.68 0.14 11.31
C ALA A 292 21.18 1.57 11.01
N ILE A 293 20.66 2.21 9.95
CA ILE A 293 21.01 3.58 9.60
C ILE A 293 19.94 4.51 10.17
N THR A 294 20.36 5.47 10.99
CA THR A 294 19.44 6.34 11.74
C THR A 294 19.73 7.82 11.53
N ILE A 295 18.71 8.65 11.73
CA ILE A 295 18.85 10.10 11.90
C ILE A 295 18.25 10.40 13.26
N ASP A 296 19.04 10.99 14.17
CA ASP A 296 18.64 11.26 15.56
C ASP A 296 18.03 10.02 16.26
N ASN A 297 18.72 8.88 16.14
CA ASN A 297 18.32 7.58 16.70
C ASN A 297 16.96 7.03 16.19
N ARG A 298 16.50 7.47 15.01
CA ARG A 298 15.32 6.95 14.33
C ARG A 298 15.70 6.41 12.96
N ASN A 299 15.34 5.15 12.65
CA ASN A 299 15.49 4.63 11.29
C ASN A 299 14.33 5.08 10.39
N ILE A 300 14.47 4.88 9.08
CA ILE A 300 13.46 5.33 8.10
C ILE A 300 12.07 4.71 8.33
N SER A 301 12.01 3.46 8.82
CA SER A 301 10.73 2.80 9.11
C SER A 301 10.08 3.34 10.38
N ASP A 302 10.87 3.73 11.38
CA ASP A 302 10.33 4.33 12.61
C ASP A 302 9.68 5.67 12.29
N LEU A 303 10.34 6.50 11.45
CA LEU A 303 9.75 7.74 10.97
C LEU A 303 8.49 7.48 10.13
N ALA A 304 8.49 6.47 9.26
CA ALA A 304 7.33 6.18 8.42
C ALA A 304 6.06 5.78 9.22
N LYS A 305 6.23 5.25 10.43
CA LYS A 305 5.17 4.85 11.37
C LYS A 305 4.67 5.96 12.27
N MET A 306 5.34 7.11 12.31
CA MET A 306 4.88 8.27 13.06
C MET A 306 3.70 8.93 12.32
N ASN A 307 2.89 9.71 13.04
CA ASN A 307 1.88 10.52 12.39
C ASN A 307 2.56 11.62 11.56
N ILE A 308 2.00 12.00 10.41
CA ILE A 308 2.55 13.06 9.55
C ILE A 308 2.82 14.35 10.34
N GLY A 309 1.94 14.72 11.28
CA GLY A 309 2.16 15.86 12.17
C GLY A 309 3.41 15.72 13.05
N GLU A 310 3.62 14.54 13.63
CA GLU A 310 4.80 14.26 14.47
C GLU A 310 6.09 14.27 13.65
N ILE A 311 6.06 13.71 12.44
CA ILE A 311 7.21 13.69 11.51
C ILE A 311 7.58 15.11 11.09
N PHE A 312 6.58 15.95 10.83
CA PHE A 312 6.79 17.35 10.48
C PHE A 312 7.53 18.11 11.59
N HIS A 313 7.09 17.95 12.84
CA HIS A 313 7.80 18.53 13.99
C HIS A 313 9.20 17.96 14.16
N PHE A 314 9.37 16.64 14.00
CA PHE A 314 10.68 15.99 14.04
C PHE A 314 11.69 16.62 13.07
N PHE A 315 11.33 16.84 11.80
CA PHE A 315 12.24 17.44 10.82
C PHE A 315 12.46 18.94 11.02
N LYS A 316 11.48 19.65 11.60
CA LYS A 316 11.62 21.08 11.93
C LYS A 316 12.60 21.32 13.07
N ASP A 317 12.56 20.45 14.08
CA ASP A 317 13.38 20.55 15.30
C ASP A 317 14.70 19.77 15.22
N LEU A 318 14.95 19.10 14.08
CA LEU A 318 16.12 18.28 13.85
C LEU A 318 17.43 19.08 13.96
N LYS A 319 18.24 18.74 14.96
CA LYS A 319 19.57 19.35 15.16
C LYS A 319 20.62 18.58 14.37
N LEU A 320 21.23 19.25 13.40
CA LEU A 320 22.30 18.72 12.57
C LEU A 320 23.60 19.50 12.75
N SER A 321 24.74 18.82 12.59
CA SER A 321 26.03 19.49 12.45
C SER A 321 26.04 20.41 11.23
N SER A 322 26.92 21.42 11.23
CA SER A 322 27.05 22.39 10.13
C SER A 322 27.23 21.71 8.77
N HIS A 323 28.06 20.67 8.70
CA HIS A 323 28.30 19.88 7.49
C HIS A 323 27.05 19.13 7.03
N LYS A 324 26.40 18.35 7.91
CA LYS A 324 25.17 17.61 7.57
C LYS A 324 24.04 18.55 7.15
N ARG A 325 23.92 19.71 7.82
CA ARG A 325 22.90 20.72 7.50
C ARG A 325 23.06 21.25 6.07
N LYS A 326 24.30 21.51 5.61
CA LYS A 326 24.56 21.98 4.24
C LYS A 326 24.10 20.96 3.19
N ILE A 327 24.33 19.67 3.43
CA ILE A 327 23.92 18.59 2.52
C ILE A 327 22.40 18.37 2.54
N ALA A 328 21.79 18.48 3.73
CA ALA A 328 20.38 18.17 3.94
C ALA A 328 19.41 19.33 3.63
N LEU A 329 19.89 20.58 3.56
CA LEU A 329 19.04 21.78 3.52
C LEU A 329 17.93 21.72 2.45
N GLN A 330 18.28 21.40 1.21
CA GLN A 330 17.31 21.34 0.12
C GLN A 330 16.34 20.16 0.26
N LEU A 331 16.82 19.01 0.76
CA LEU A 331 15.99 17.83 1.00
C LEU A 331 15.01 18.07 2.14
N LEU A 332 15.45 18.69 3.24
CA LEU A 332 14.59 19.03 4.38
C LEU A 332 13.54 20.06 3.98
N LYS A 333 13.90 21.06 3.16
CA LYS A 333 12.92 22.01 2.62
C LYS A 333 11.80 21.30 1.87
N GLU A 334 12.16 20.39 0.97
CA GLU A 334 11.19 19.65 0.15
C GLU A 334 10.35 18.65 0.97
N ILE A 335 10.96 17.98 1.95
CA ILE A 335 10.25 17.10 2.89
C ILE A 335 9.24 17.91 3.71
N ASN A 336 9.67 19.03 4.30
CA ASN A 336 8.80 19.87 5.13
C ASN A 336 7.65 20.47 4.32
N ASN A 337 7.90 20.93 3.09
CA ASN A 337 6.85 21.44 2.21
C ASN A 337 5.78 20.37 1.92
N ARG A 338 6.19 19.15 1.56
CA ARG A 338 5.25 18.06 1.27
C ARG A 338 4.46 17.61 2.50
N LEU A 339 5.12 17.53 3.66
CA LEU A 339 4.45 17.23 4.92
C LEU A 339 3.47 18.34 5.29
N GLN A 340 3.84 19.61 5.09
CA GLN A 340 2.96 20.75 5.31
C GLN A 340 1.71 20.66 4.43
N TYR A 341 1.83 20.38 3.13
CA TYR A 341 0.66 20.19 2.27
C TYR A 341 -0.27 19.08 2.78
N LEU A 342 0.29 17.94 3.24
CA LEU A 342 -0.51 16.87 3.84
C LEU A 342 -1.21 17.30 5.14
N ILE A 343 -0.57 18.16 5.94
CA ILE A 343 -1.18 18.73 7.15
C ILE A 343 -2.29 19.72 6.80
N ASP A 344 -2.07 20.58 5.81
CA ASP A 344 -3.03 21.60 5.36
C ASP A 344 -4.32 20.96 4.83
N VAL A 345 -4.18 19.84 4.11
CA VAL A 345 -5.33 19.02 3.67
C VAL A 345 -5.94 18.17 4.79
N GLY A 346 -5.47 18.30 6.03
CA GLY A 346 -6.05 17.66 7.21
C GLY A 346 -5.70 16.17 7.38
N LEU A 347 -4.59 15.70 6.82
CA LEU A 347 -4.14 14.31 6.91
C LEU A 347 -3.03 14.09 7.95
N SER A 348 -2.88 15.01 8.91
CA SER A 348 -1.84 14.96 9.95
C SER A 348 -1.85 13.68 10.80
N TYR A 349 -2.99 13.00 10.89
CA TYR A 349 -3.19 11.75 11.64
C TYR A 349 -2.79 10.48 10.88
N LEU A 350 -2.43 10.58 9.61
CA LEU A 350 -1.99 9.43 8.83
C LEU A 350 -0.52 9.13 9.04
N HIS A 351 -0.16 7.86 8.87
CA HIS A 351 1.21 7.39 8.77
C HIS A 351 1.66 7.35 7.31
N LEU A 352 2.96 7.54 7.06
CA LEU A 352 3.53 7.45 5.71
C LEU A 352 3.56 6.01 5.16
N ASP A 353 3.54 5.01 6.04
CA ASP A 353 3.53 3.59 5.67
C ASP A 353 2.12 3.00 5.49
N ARG A 354 1.06 3.80 5.67
CA ARG A 354 -0.33 3.35 5.47
C ARG A 354 -0.54 2.94 4.01
N ARG A 355 -1.16 1.78 3.80
CA ARG A 355 -1.40 1.23 2.46
C ARG A 355 -2.44 2.04 1.71
N ALA A 356 -2.19 2.32 0.43
CA ALA A 356 -3.09 3.12 -0.40
C ALA A 356 -4.51 2.54 -0.49
N ASN A 357 -4.64 1.20 -0.50
CA ASN A 357 -5.93 0.51 -0.56
C ASN A 357 -6.74 0.53 0.74
N THR A 358 -6.19 1.02 1.85
CA THR A 358 -6.91 1.19 3.13
C THR A 358 -7.33 2.63 3.38
N LEU A 359 -7.05 3.54 2.44
CA LEU A 359 -7.49 4.93 2.51
C LEU A 359 -8.97 5.03 2.13
N SER A 360 -9.71 5.91 2.80
CA SER A 360 -11.05 6.28 2.34
C SER A 360 -10.98 7.08 1.03
N GLY A 361 -12.08 7.14 0.27
CA GLY A 361 -12.15 7.95 -0.95
C GLY A 361 -11.72 9.40 -0.72
N GLY A 362 -12.23 10.03 0.35
CA GLY A 362 -11.82 11.39 0.73
C GLY A 362 -10.36 11.50 1.20
N GLU A 363 -9.80 10.49 1.86
CA GLU A 363 -8.36 10.48 2.19
C GLU A 363 -7.50 10.41 0.92
N PHE A 364 -7.83 9.50 -0.01
CA PHE A 364 -7.14 9.34 -1.28
C PHE A 364 -7.19 10.62 -2.14
N GLN A 365 -8.37 11.24 -2.22
CA GLN A 365 -8.54 12.49 -2.96
C GLN A 365 -7.72 13.64 -2.38
N ARG A 366 -7.69 13.79 -1.04
CA ARG A 366 -6.86 14.82 -0.38
C ARG A 366 -5.36 14.60 -0.59
N ILE A 367 -4.89 13.34 -0.68
CA ILE A 367 -3.51 13.04 -1.05
C ILE A 367 -3.20 13.46 -2.49
N ASN A 368 -4.11 13.21 -3.43
CA ASN A 368 -3.94 13.65 -4.82
C ASN A 368 -3.88 15.18 -4.92
N LEU A 369 -4.75 15.89 -4.19
CA LEU A 369 -4.73 17.35 -4.10
C LEU A 369 -3.43 17.90 -3.49
N ALA A 370 -2.95 17.29 -2.40
CA ALA A 370 -1.67 17.66 -1.79
C ALA A 370 -0.49 17.41 -2.75
N THR A 371 -0.59 16.37 -3.58
CA THR A 371 0.41 16.08 -4.61
C THR A 371 0.42 17.15 -5.70
N ALA A 372 -0.75 17.61 -6.15
CA ALA A 372 -0.88 18.71 -7.12
C ALA A 372 -0.29 20.03 -6.60
N LEU A 373 -0.51 20.37 -5.31
CA LEU A 373 0.15 21.50 -4.66
C LEU A 373 1.68 21.34 -4.63
N GLY A 374 2.15 20.11 -4.43
CA GLY A 374 3.57 19.77 -4.35
C GLY A 374 4.33 19.80 -5.68
N THR A 375 3.65 19.66 -6.82
CA THR A 375 4.30 19.64 -8.13
C THR A 375 4.69 21.03 -8.64
N SER A 376 4.31 22.12 -7.94
CA SER A 376 4.61 23.51 -8.31
C SER A 376 4.32 23.82 -9.78
N LEU A 377 3.26 23.20 -10.32
CA LEU A 377 2.83 23.45 -11.69
C LEU A 377 2.11 24.80 -11.72
N THR A 378 2.32 25.52 -12.82
CA THR A 378 1.68 26.79 -13.18
C THR A 378 1.04 26.63 -14.55
N GLU A 379 0.07 27.47 -14.90
CA GLU A 379 -0.61 27.42 -16.21
C GLU A 379 -1.30 26.07 -16.50
N THR A 380 -1.66 25.33 -15.46
CA THR A 380 -2.33 24.03 -15.57
C THR A 380 -3.83 24.17 -15.35
N LEU A 381 -4.64 23.46 -16.15
CA LEU A 381 -6.07 23.32 -15.93
C LEU A 381 -6.36 22.05 -15.13
N TYR A 382 -6.80 22.21 -13.88
CA TYR A 382 -7.24 21.10 -13.04
C TYR A 382 -8.74 20.88 -13.21
N ILE A 383 -9.14 19.65 -13.54
CA ILE A 383 -10.55 19.24 -13.61
C ILE A 383 -10.82 18.31 -12.43
N LEU A 384 -11.77 18.67 -11.59
CA LEU A 384 -12.12 17.95 -10.37
C LEU A 384 -13.59 17.54 -10.38
N ASP A 385 -13.84 16.26 -10.12
CA ASP A 385 -15.17 15.67 -10.05
C ASP A 385 -15.57 15.47 -8.58
N GLU A 386 -16.57 16.23 -8.14
CA GLU A 386 -17.16 16.26 -6.79
C GLU A 386 -16.17 16.02 -5.63
N PRO A 387 -15.19 16.94 -5.42
CA PRO A 387 -14.19 16.79 -4.38
C PRO A 387 -14.68 16.82 -2.93
N THR A 388 -15.96 17.14 -2.70
CA THR A 388 -16.58 17.07 -1.38
C THR A 388 -17.16 15.70 -1.03
N ILE A 389 -17.20 14.72 -1.95
CA ILE A 389 -17.73 13.38 -1.68
C ILE A 389 -17.04 12.75 -0.46
N GLY A 390 -17.85 12.36 0.53
CA GLY A 390 -17.36 11.71 1.75
C GLY A 390 -16.55 12.61 2.67
N LEU A 391 -16.48 13.92 2.41
CA LEU A 391 -15.94 14.91 3.34
C LEU A 391 -16.98 15.28 4.39
N HIS A 392 -16.49 15.56 5.59
CA HIS A 392 -17.32 16.17 6.62
C HIS A 392 -17.45 17.69 6.33
N PRO A 393 -18.59 18.34 6.59
CA PRO A 393 -18.78 19.77 6.28
C PRO A 393 -17.70 20.70 6.85
N ARG A 394 -17.17 20.37 8.04
CA ARG A 394 -16.01 21.07 8.65
C ARG A 394 -14.77 21.08 7.73
N ASP A 395 -14.54 20.00 7.00
CA ASP A 395 -13.34 19.80 6.19
C ASP A 395 -13.50 20.41 4.77
N THR A 396 -14.74 20.75 4.35
CA THR A 396 -15.02 21.47 3.09
C THR A 396 -14.30 22.82 3.00
N GLN A 397 -14.20 23.54 4.11
CA GLN A 397 -13.46 24.82 4.15
C GLN A 397 -11.96 24.64 3.86
N ARG A 398 -11.37 23.52 4.30
CA ARG A 398 -9.97 23.20 3.99
C ARG A 398 -9.80 22.89 2.51
N LEU A 399 -10.74 22.14 1.93
CA LEU A 399 -10.77 21.88 0.49
C LEU A 399 -10.81 23.19 -0.29
N LEU A 400 -11.69 24.12 0.09
CA LEU A 400 -11.78 25.42 -0.57
C LEU A 400 -10.49 26.22 -0.51
N TRP A 401 -9.82 26.22 0.64
CA TRP A 401 -8.51 26.86 0.76
C TRP A 401 -7.48 26.25 -0.20
N ILE A 402 -7.48 24.92 -0.38
CA ILE A 402 -6.58 24.23 -1.33
C ILE A 402 -6.88 24.65 -2.76
N LEU A 403 -8.15 24.61 -3.17
CA LEU A 403 -8.57 25.00 -4.51
C LEU A 403 -8.17 26.45 -4.82
N LYS A 404 -8.42 27.36 -3.88
CA LYS A 404 -8.01 28.77 -3.99
C LYS A 404 -6.49 28.93 -4.02
N SER A 405 -5.74 28.10 -3.28
CA SER A 405 -4.27 28.13 -3.30
C SER A 405 -3.71 27.67 -4.64
N LEU A 406 -4.27 26.60 -5.24
CA LEU A 406 -3.90 26.15 -6.58
C LEU A 406 -4.17 27.24 -7.63
N SER A 407 -5.33 27.91 -7.54
CA SER A 407 -5.66 29.03 -8.41
C SER A 407 -4.65 30.18 -8.28
N LYS A 408 -4.34 30.60 -7.05
CA LYS A 408 -3.38 31.69 -6.77
C LYS A 408 -1.96 31.45 -7.27
N ILE A 409 -1.54 30.19 -7.42
CA ILE A 409 -0.23 29.83 -7.99
C ILE A 409 -0.17 30.13 -9.50
N GLY A 410 -1.31 30.38 -10.16
CA GLY A 410 -1.41 30.65 -11.58
C GLY A 410 -2.05 29.50 -12.38
N ASN A 411 -2.86 28.66 -11.72
CA ASN A 411 -3.59 27.57 -12.37
C ASN A 411 -5.07 27.91 -12.53
N SER A 412 -5.73 27.21 -13.44
CA SER A 412 -7.19 27.26 -13.60
C SER A 412 -7.82 25.98 -13.04
N LEU A 413 -9.00 26.10 -12.43
CA LEU A 413 -9.71 24.98 -11.86
C LEU A 413 -11.14 24.93 -12.40
N VAL A 414 -11.57 23.75 -12.83
CA VAL A 414 -12.96 23.43 -13.18
C VAL A 414 -13.42 22.35 -12.23
N VAL A 415 -14.45 22.65 -11.44
CA VAL A 415 -14.92 21.77 -10.37
C VAL A 415 -16.40 21.47 -10.59
N VAL A 416 -16.74 20.19 -10.73
CA VAL A 416 -18.14 19.71 -10.68
C VAL A 416 -18.52 19.56 -9.22
N GLU A 417 -19.53 20.28 -8.76
CA GLU A 417 -19.92 20.29 -7.34
C GLU A 417 -21.41 20.56 -7.12
N HIS A 418 -21.88 20.09 -5.97
CA HIS A 418 -23.22 20.32 -5.45
C HIS A 418 -23.21 20.91 -4.03
N ASP A 419 -22.04 21.00 -3.38
CA ASP A 419 -21.91 21.60 -2.05
C ASP A 419 -22.13 23.12 -2.09
N LYS A 420 -23.05 23.59 -1.23
CA LYS A 420 -23.40 25.00 -1.10
C LYS A 420 -22.18 25.89 -0.84
N THR A 421 -21.27 25.47 0.04
CA THR A 421 -20.09 26.25 0.41
C THR A 421 -19.16 26.43 -0.78
N VAL A 422 -19.01 25.40 -1.62
CA VAL A 422 -18.16 25.47 -2.81
C VAL A 422 -18.77 26.38 -3.86
N ILE A 423 -20.05 26.20 -4.16
CA ILE A 423 -20.79 27.03 -5.13
C ILE A 423 -20.72 28.52 -4.73
N GLU A 424 -20.93 28.82 -3.45
CA GLU A 424 -20.88 30.20 -2.92
C GLU A 424 -19.49 30.84 -2.99
N ASN A 425 -18.43 30.05 -3.12
CA ASN A 425 -17.04 30.50 -3.14
C ASN A 425 -16.39 30.42 -4.52
N ALA A 426 -17.14 30.04 -5.56
CA ALA A 426 -16.66 29.98 -6.93
C ALA A 426 -16.52 31.38 -7.53
N ASP A 427 -15.43 31.62 -8.26
CA ASP A 427 -15.23 32.87 -8.99
C ASP A 427 -16.17 32.95 -10.20
N TYR A 428 -16.37 31.82 -10.88
CA TYR A 428 -17.26 31.65 -12.03
C TYR A 428 -18.10 30.38 -11.86
N LEU A 429 -19.39 30.46 -12.18
CA LEU A 429 -20.34 29.37 -12.05
C LEU A 429 -20.95 29.03 -13.41
N VAL A 430 -21.05 27.74 -13.70
CA VAL A 430 -21.81 27.19 -14.83
C VAL A 430 -22.89 26.27 -14.27
N ASP A 431 -24.16 26.62 -14.49
CA ASP A 431 -25.32 25.82 -14.09
C ASP A 431 -25.89 25.10 -15.31
N LEU A 432 -26.09 23.78 -15.20
CA LEU A 432 -26.48 22.91 -16.31
C LEU A 432 -27.86 22.29 -16.10
N GLY A 433 -28.70 22.44 -17.12
CA GLY A 433 -29.98 21.78 -17.33
C GLY A 433 -31.08 22.22 -16.36
N PRO A 434 -32.35 22.21 -16.79
CA PRO A 434 -33.45 22.19 -15.85
C PRO A 434 -33.68 20.76 -15.28
N ALA A 435 -33.19 19.72 -15.96
CA ALA A 435 -33.38 18.30 -15.63
C ALA A 435 -32.18 17.42 -16.05
N ALA A 436 -32.26 16.12 -15.76
CA ALA A 436 -31.26 15.11 -16.16
C ALA A 436 -31.59 14.46 -17.52
N GLY A 437 -30.62 13.75 -18.10
CA GLY A 437 -30.81 12.96 -19.32
C GLY A 437 -31.07 13.81 -20.57
N GLN A 438 -31.98 13.35 -21.44
CA GLN A 438 -32.34 14.04 -22.69
C GLN A 438 -32.94 15.45 -22.44
N ASN A 439 -33.53 15.67 -21.26
CA ASN A 439 -34.13 16.95 -20.87
C ASN A 439 -33.11 17.90 -20.19
N GLY A 440 -31.83 17.50 -20.11
CA GLY A 440 -30.73 18.29 -19.57
C GLY A 440 -29.85 18.94 -20.65
N GLY A 441 -28.57 19.14 -20.34
CA GLY A 441 -27.55 19.55 -21.31
C GLY A 441 -27.60 21.01 -21.77
N GLN A 442 -28.49 21.83 -21.22
CA GLN A 442 -28.61 23.26 -21.53
C GLN A 442 -27.84 24.10 -20.50
N ILE A 443 -27.20 25.19 -20.91
CA ILE A 443 -26.59 26.12 -19.96
C ILE A 443 -27.69 27.04 -19.41
N MET A 444 -28.04 26.88 -18.13
CA MET A 444 -29.02 27.72 -17.44
C MET A 444 -28.39 29.05 -17.01
N TYR A 445 -27.10 29.02 -16.67
CA TYR A 445 -26.34 30.19 -16.26
C TYR A 445 -24.86 29.95 -16.51
N ALA A 446 -24.13 30.98 -16.95
CA ALA A 446 -22.68 30.99 -17.01
C ALA A 446 -22.18 32.42 -16.73
N GLY A 447 -21.52 32.62 -15.60
CA GLY A 447 -21.09 33.95 -15.17
C GLY A 447 -20.53 33.97 -13.74
N ASN A 448 -20.30 35.15 -13.21
CA ASN A 448 -19.78 35.32 -11.84
C ASN A 448 -20.85 34.97 -10.80
N TYR A 449 -20.46 34.34 -9.69
CA TYR A 449 -21.41 33.96 -8.64
C TYR A 449 -22.26 35.14 -8.10
N HIS A 450 -21.72 36.36 -8.09
CA HIS A 450 -22.46 37.55 -7.66
C HIS A 450 -23.72 37.81 -8.50
N ASP A 451 -23.62 37.64 -9.82
CA ASP A 451 -24.72 37.90 -10.76
C ASP A 451 -25.67 36.68 -10.85
N PHE A 452 -25.23 35.50 -10.40
CA PHE A 452 -26.06 34.30 -10.38
C PHE A 452 -27.31 34.45 -9.50
N ARG A 453 -27.25 35.31 -8.48
CA ARG A 453 -28.36 35.52 -7.53
C ARG A 453 -29.66 36.00 -8.20
N ASP A 454 -29.56 36.57 -9.39
CA ASP A 454 -30.69 37.12 -10.14
C ASP A 454 -31.05 36.30 -11.38
N SER A 455 -30.46 35.11 -11.56
CA SER A 455 -30.69 34.24 -12.72
C SER A 455 -32.06 33.53 -12.67
N PRO A 456 -33.03 33.87 -13.54
CA PRO A 456 -34.33 33.23 -13.53
C PRO A 456 -34.25 31.81 -14.13
N GLY A 457 -34.86 30.83 -13.46
CA GLY A 457 -35.01 29.47 -13.98
C GLY A 457 -33.99 28.43 -13.50
N SER A 458 -32.92 28.84 -12.82
CA SER A 458 -31.96 27.90 -12.20
C SER A 458 -32.60 27.14 -11.03
N LEU A 459 -32.63 25.81 -11.09
CA LEU A 459 -33.06 24.97 -9.98
C LEU A 459 -32.11 25.10 -8.78
N THR A 460 -30.80 25.14 -9.06
CA THR A 460 -29.73 25.32 -8.07
C THR A 460 -29.96 26.60 -7.26
N LEU A 461 -30.26 27.72 -7.93
CA LEU A 461 -30.51 28.99 -7.25
C LEU A 461 -31.72 28.91 -6.30
N ARG A 462 -32.79 28.22 -6.69
CA ARG A 462 -33.99 28.06 -5.84
C ARG A 462 -33.68 27.31 -4.54
N TYR A 463 -32.77 26.33 -4.57
CA TYR A 463 -32.28 25.67 -3.35
C TYR A 463 -31.37 26.57 -2.53
N LEU A 464 -30.46 27.32 -3.16
CA LEU A 464 -29.56 28.23 -2.46
C LEU A 464 -30.30 29.37 -1.74
N LYS A 465 -31.35 29.92 -2.37
CA LYS A 465 -32.26 30.92 -1.78
C LYS A 465 -33.20 30.34 -0.72
N GLY A 466 -33.31 29.02 -0.62
CA GLY A 466 -34.26 28.35 0.26
C GLY A 466 -35.72 28.43 -0.20
N GLU A 467 -35.99 28.81 -1.45
CA GLU A 467 -37.33 28.78 -2.04
C GLU A 467 -37.83 27.34 -2.23
N LYS A 468 -36.91 26.43 -2.58
CA LYS A 468 -37.11 24.98 -2.45
C LYS A 468 -36.41 24.52 -1.19
N ILE A 469 -37.18 24.02 -0.24
CA ILE A 469 -36.68 23.38 0.97
C ILE A 469 -36.95 21.88 0.84
N LEU A 470 -36.01 21.06 1.28
CA LEU A 470 -36.29 19.64 1.47
C LEU A 470 -37.42 19.50 2.48
N PRO A 471 -38.45 18.67 2.24
CA PRO A 471 -39.58 18.55 3.15
C PRO A 471 -39.07 18.21 4.56
N HIS A 472 -39.27 19.11 5.51
CA HIS A 472 -38.91 18.88 6.90
C HIS A 472 -39.88 17.85 7.47
N LYS A 473 -39.35 16.77 8.05
CA LYS A 473 -40.18 15.70 8.58
C LYS A 473 -40.92 16.19 9.83
N GLU A 474 -42.23 16.39 9.75
CA GLU A 474 -43.04 16.89 10.88
C GLU A 474 -43.19 15.88 12.01
N LYS A 475 -43.11 14.57 11.71
CA LYS A 475 -43.22 13.48 12.70
C LYS A 475 -42.03 12.53 12.61
N TRP A 476 -41.31 12.40 13.72
CA TRP A 476 -40.24 11.43 13.88
C TRP A 476 -40.83 10.04 14.08
N ASN A 477 -40.29 9.04 13.39
CA ASN A 477 -40.71 7.66 13.59
C ASN A 477 -40.18 7.20 14.96
N THR A 478 -41.06 6.69 15.83
CA THR A 478 -40.71 6.22 17.17
C THR A 478 -39.99 4.86 17.16
N GLY A 479 -39.89 4.21 15.98
CA GLY A 479 -39.28 2.90 15.82
C GLY A 479 -40.16 1.76 16.36
N THR A 480 -39.63 0.54 16.33
CA THR A 480 -40.35 -0.66 16.80
C THR A 480 -40.17 -0.97 18.29
N GLY A 481 -39.47 -0.11 19.03
CA GLY A 481 -39.01 -0.37 20.40
C GLY A 481 -37.82 -1.33 20.51
N SER A 482 -37.50 -2.08 19.45
CA SER A 482 -36.35 -2.99 19.38
C SER A 482 -35.08 -2.27 18.91
N ALA A 483 -33.91 -2.82 19.24
CA ALA A 483 -32.62 -2.29 18.80
C ALA A 483 -31.58 -3.40 18.60
N ILE A 484 -30.57 -3.11 17.77
CA ILE A 484 -29.32 -3.85 17.70
C ILE A 484 -28.35 -3.21 18.69
N HIS A 485 -27.70 -4.03 19.52
CA HIS A 485 -26.69 -3.56 20.46
C HIS A 485 -25.35 -4.17 20.10
N ILE A 486 -24.39 -3.31 19.77
CA ILE A 486 -22.99 -3.68 19.55
C ILE A 486 -22.26 -3.41 20.87
N MET A 487 -21.59 -4.44 21.40
CA MET A 487 -20.85 -4.36 22.66
C MET A 487 -19.34 -4.46 22.41
N GLY A 488 -18.57 -3.57 23.00
CA GLY A 488 -17.11 -3.59 23.04
C GLY A 488 -16.42 -3.55 21.69
N ALA A 489 -16.91 -2.74 20.74
CA ALA A 489 -16.28 -2.64 19.42
C ALA A 489 -14.89 -1.99 19.51
N ARG A 490 -13.88 -2.70 19.01
CA ARG A 490 -12.44 -2.41 19.10
C ARG A 490 -11.68 -2.55 17.78
N GLU A 491 -12.37 -2.76 16.66
CA GLU A 491 -11.67 -2.86 15.37
C GLU A 491 -11.07 -1.51 14.98
N HIS A 492 -9.84 -1.53 14.45
CA HIS A 492 -9.07 -0.34 14.07
C HIS A 492 -8.93 0.69 15.19
N ASN A 493 -9.51 1.89 15.02
CA ASN A 493 -9.39 3.00 15.96
C ASN A 493 -10.59 3.10 16.92
N LEU A 494 -11.50 2.13 16.92
CA LEU A 494 -12.62 2.09 17.86
C LEU A 494 -12.11 1.76 19.27
N LYS A 495 -12.55 2.55 20.25
CA LYS A 495 -12.04 2.51 21.63
C LYS A 495 -12.98 1.74 22.56
N ASN A 496 -13.21 0.46 22.28
CA ASN A 496 -14.07 -0.41 23.09
C ASN A 496 -15.50 0.16 23.29
N ILE A 497 -16.14 0.55 22.20
CA ILE A 497 -17.41 1.31 22.25
C ILE A 497 -18.62 0.38 22.29
N ASN A 498 -19.66 0.83 23.00
CA ASN A 498 -20.98 0.20 23.00
C ASN A 498 -21.94 1.10 22.20
N VAL A 499 -22.66 0.53 21.22
CA VAL A 499 -23.55 1.29 20.33
C VAL A 499 -24.91 0.62 20.26
N ARG A 500 -25.98 1.40 20.45
CA ARG A 500 -27.37 0.98 20.27
C ARG A 500 -27.94 1.58 18.98
N ILE A 501 -28.39 0.72 18.06
CA ILE A 501 -29.01 1.10 16.78
C ILE A 501 -30.50 0.73 16.85
N PRO A 502 -31.42 1.70 16.99
CA PRO A 502 -32.85 1.41 17.06
C PRO A 502 -33.40 0.91 15.70
N LEU A 503 -34.34 -0.04 15.76
CA LEU A 503 -34.97 -0.64 14.58
C LEU A 503 -36.25 0.10 14.19
N GLY A 504 -36.58 0.04 12.90
CA GLY A 504 -37.73 0.76 12.33
C GLY A 504 -37.52 2.27 12.24
N MET A 505 -36.29 2.75 12.32
CA MET A 505 -35.95 4.17 12.22
C MET A 505 -34.87 4.38 11.15
N MET A 506 -34.84 5.57 10.55
CA MET A 506 -33.70 6.01 9.74
C MET A 506 -32.61 6.49 10.71
N VAL A 507 -31.52 5.72 10.83
CA VAL A 507 -30.40 6.02 11.73
C VAL A 507 -29.22 6.52 10.91
N ALA A 508 -28.79 7.76 11.16
CA ALA A 508 -27.62 8.35 10.52
C ALA A 508 -26.38 8.21 11.42
N ILE A 509 -25.33 7.53 10.93
CA ILE A 509 -24.03 7.49 11.60
C ILE A 509 -23.18 8.64 11.05
N THR A 510 -22.94 9.66 11.87
CA THR A 510 -22.19 10.87 11.49
C THR A 510 -20.86 10.99 12.24
N GLY A 511 -20.01 11.92 11.79
CA GLY A 511 -18.68 12.18 12.35
C GLY A 511 -17.65 12.54 11.27
N VAL A 512 -16.51 13.05 11.70
CA VAL A 512 -15.41 13.50 10.82
C VAL A 512 -14.76 12.34 10.04
N SER A 513 -14.04 12.63 8.95
CA SER A 513 -13.26 11.60 8.23
C SER A 513 -12.31 10.89 9.21
N GLY A 514 -12.21 9.56 9.11
CA GLY A 514 -11.35 8.76 9.99
C GLY A 514 -11.91 8.46 11.39
N SER A 515 -13.11 8.93 11.76
CA SER A 515 -13.68 8.68 13.10
C SER A 515 -14.12 7.23 13.38
N GLY A 516 -13.99 6.32 12.41
CA GLY A 516 -14.38 4.91 12.53
C GLY A 516 -15.80 4.57 12.06
N LYS A 517 -16.50 5.48 11.36
CA LYS A 517 -17.88 5.24 10.83
C LYS A 517 -17.97 3.98 9.96
N SER A 518 -17.10 3.89 8.95
CA SER A 518 -17.05 2.75 8.03
C SER A 518 -16.67 1.46 8.76
N THR A 519 -15.74 1.54 9.72
CA THR A 519 -15.37 0.39 10.55
C THR A 519 -16.53 -0.11 11.39
N LEU A 520 -17.30 0.79 12.00
CA LEU A 520 -18.47 0.41 12.78
C LEU A 520 -19.55 -0.26 11.91
N LEU A 521 -19.81 0.29 10.71
CA LEU A 521 -20.87 -0.21 9.83
C LEU A 521 -20.47 -1.47 9.06
N HIS A 522 -19.34 -1.46 8.36
CA HIS A 522 -18.90 -2.56 7.53
C HIS A 522 -18.24 -3.66 8.36
N ASP A 523 -17.16 -3.32 9.06
CA ASP A 523 -16.30 -4.31 9.72
C ASP A 523 -16.98 -4.87 10.98
N VAL A 524 -17.63 -4.05 11.80
CA VAL A 524 -18.25 -4.54 13.04
C VAL A 524 -19.67 -5.04 12.79
N LEU A 525 -20.59 -4.17 12.37
CA LEU A 525 -22.01 -4.51 12.29
C LEU A 525 -22.30 -5.56 11.20
N TYR A 526 -21.90 -5.28 9.94
CA TYR A 526 -22.25 -6.16 8.82
C TYR A 526 -21.46 -7.47 8.84
N GLN A 527 -20.13 -7.45 9.03
CA GLN A 527 -19.37 -8.71 9.13
C GLN A 527 -19.79 -9.50 10.38
N GLY A 528 -20.09 -8.84 11.50
CA GLY A 528 -20.59 -9.49 12.71
C GLY A 528 -21.95 -10.18 12.50
N TYR A 529 -22.87 -9.54 11.77
CA TYR A 529 -24.12 -10.17 11.33
C TYR A 529 -23.88 -11.41 10.47
N LEU A 530 -23.02 -11.31 9.44
CA LEU A 530 -22.71 -12.44 8.56
C LEU A 530 -22.04 -13.60 9.32
N HIS A 531 -21.20 -13.29 10.31
CA HIS A 531 -20.57 -14.27 11.19
C HIS A 531 -21.63 -14.99 12.05
N ASN A 532 -22.53 -14.25 12.69
CA ASN A 532 -23.61 -14.83 13.50
C ASN A 532 -24.55 -15.75 12.69
N ARG A 533 -24.78 -15.44 11.40
CA ARG A 533 -25.56 -16.27 10.47
C ARG A 533 -24.76 -17.42 9.85
N GLY A 534 -23.50 -17.63 10.24
CA GLY A 534 -22.62 -18.67 9.67
C GLY A 534 -22.27 -18.46 8.20
N ARG A 535 -22.55 -17.28 7.64
CA ARG A 535 -22.29 -16.91 6.24
C ARG A 535 -20.89 -16.33 6.04
N ASN A 536 -20.28 -15.79 7.09
CA ASN A 536 -18.90 -15.30 7.06
C ASN A 536 -17.92 -16.31 7.67
N LYS A 537 -16.88 -16.63 6.91
CA LYS A 537 -15.76 -17.52 7.31
C LYS A 537 -14.43 -16.76 7.39
N GLY A 538 -14.49 -15.42 7.38
CA GLY A 538 -13.34 -14.51 7.43
C GLY A 538 -12.91 -14.14 8.86
N LYS A 539 -11.97 -13.19 8.96
CA LYS A 539 -11.48 -12.63 10.24
C LYS A 539 -12.66 -12.05 11.01
N ILE A 540 -12.82 -12.44 12.27
CA ILE A 540 -13.80 -11.87 13.18
C ILE A 540 -13.28 -10.48 13.57
N SER A 541 -14.06 -9.44 13.26
CA SER A 541 -13.77 -8.08 13.72
C SER A 541 -13.80 -8.02 15.25
N ASN A 542 -12.95 -7.21 15.85
CA ASN A 542 -12.78 -7.18 17.30
C ASN A 542 -13.99 -6.48 17.96
N PHE A 543 -14.91 -7.26 18.52
CA PHE A 543 -16.03 -6.82 19.35
C PHE A 543 -16.39 -7.92 20.36
N ASP A 544 -17.11 -7.58 21.43
CA ASP A 544 -17.53 -8.56 22.45
C ASP A 544 -18.76 -9.34 22.00
N GLU A 545 -19.83 -8.64 21.63
CA GLU A 545 -21.09 -9.27 21.26
C GLU A 545 -21.96 -8.34 20.39
N ILE A 546 -22.81 -8.90 19.53
CA ILE A 546 -23.91 -8.17 18.87
C ILE A 546 -25.25 -8.81 19.26
N ARG A 547 -26.07 -8.07 20.00
CA ARG A 547 -27.42 -8.49 20.43
C ARG A 547 -28.50 -7.87 19.55
N GLY A 548 -29.68 -8.49 19.52
CA GLY A 548 -30.84 -7.97 18.80
C GLY A 548 -30.94 -8.36 17.32
N LEU A 549 -29.98 -9.13 16.78
CA LEU A 549 -30.02 -9.63 15.40
C LEU A 549 -31.22 -10.55 15.10
N LYS A 550 -31.82 -11.16 16.14
CA LYS A 550 -33.05 -11.95 16.01
C LYS A 550 -34.28 -11.11 15.62
N ASN A 551 -34.22 -9.80 15.82
CA ASN A 551 -35.32 -8.87 15.51
C ASN A 551 -35.34 -8.45 14.04
N ILE A 552 -34.39 -8.95 13.22
CA ILE A 552 -34.33 -8.68 11.79
C ILE A 552 -34.30 -10.00 11.00
N TYR A 553 -35.03 -10.03 9.89
CA TYR A 553 -35.03 -11.17 8.98
C TYR A 553 -33.70 -11.26 8.21
N GLN A 554 -33.26 -10.14 7.64
CA GLN A 554 -32.04 -10.01 6.86
C GLN A 554 -31.42 -8.62 7.00
N MET A 555 -30.10 -8.54 6.86
CA MET A 555 -29.36 -7.29 6.68
C MET A 555 -28.76 -7.29 5.28
N GLU A 556 -29.05 -6.24 4.51
CA GLU A 556 -28.49 -6.00 3.18
C GLU A 556 -27.56 -4.81 3.24
N LEU A 557 -26.34 -4.97 2.71
CA LEU A 557 -25.39 -3.89 2.55
C LEU A 557 -25.41 -3.41 1.10
N VAL A 558 -25.93 -2.20 0.89
CA VAL A 558 -25.82 -1.50 -0.39
C VAL A 558 -24.55 -0.65 -0.34
N ASP A 559 -23.52 -1.07 -1.07
CA ASP A 559 -22.23 -0.38 -1.11
C ASP A 559 -22.09 0.54 -2.34
N GLN A 560 -20.95 1.22 -2.42
CA GLN A 560 -20.58 2.10 -3.54
C GLN A 560 -19.63 1.41 -4.52
N SER A 561 -19.49 0.08 -4.45
CA SER A 561 -18.64 -0.63 -5.38
C SER A 561 -19.27 -0.59 -6.78
N PRO A 562 -18.46 -0.47 -7.85
CA PRO A 562 -19.02 -0.46 -9.19
C PRO A 562 -19.77 -1.77 -9.46
N ILE A 563 -20.97 -1.65 -10.04
CA ILE A 563 -21.88 -2.76 -10.37
C ILE A 563 -21.14 -3.90 -11.10
N GLY A 564 -20.18 -3.55 -11.94
CA GLY A 564 -19.15 -4.46 -12.41
C GLY A 564 -17.95 -3.72 -12.98
N ARG A 565 -16.86 -4.45 -13.21
CA ARG A 565 -15.60 -3.92 -13.77
C ARG A 565 -15.47 -4.12 -15.27
N THR A 566 -16.51 -4.66 -15.91
CA THR A 566 -16.54 -4.93 -17.35
C THR A 566 -17.76 -4.26 -17.97
N PRO A 567 -17.71 -3.90 -19.27
CA PRO A 567 -18.85 -3.34 -20.00
C PRO A 567 -20.10 -4.23 -20.02
N ARG A 568 -19.95 -5.50 -19.63
CA ARG A 568 -21.01 -6.51 -19.56
C ARG A 568 -21.96 -6.31 -18.38
N SER A 569 -21.52 -5.61 -17.33
CA SER A 569 -22.37 -5.28 -16.19
C SER A 569 -23.08 -3.95 -16.46
N ASN A 570 -24.36 -4.02 -16.74
CA ASN A 570 -25.21 -2.87 -17.01
C ASN A 570 -26.50 -2.95 -16.17
N PRO A 571 -27.29 -1.86 -16.08
CA PRO A 571 -28.46 -1.82 -15.19
C PRO A 571 -29.44 -2.99 -15.42
N VAL A 572 -29.77 -3.29 -16.68
CA VAL A 572 -30.76 -4.32 -17.06
C VAL A 572 -30.31 -5.74 -16.72
N THR A 573 -29.00 -6.02 -16.78
CA THR A 573 -28.45 -7.32 -16.34
C THR A 573 -28.36 -7.42 -14.82
N TYR A 574 -28.08 -6.31 -14.14
CA TYR A 574 -27.95 -6.30 -12.69
C TYR A 574 -29.28 -6.55 -11.97
N ILE A 575 -30.36 -5.89 -12.42
CA ILE A 575 -31.73 -6.11 -11.90
C ILE A 575 -32.37 -7.41 -12.43
N LYS A 576 -31.68 -8.11 -13.35
CA LYS A 576 -32.13 -9.34 -14.03
C LYS A 576 -33.38 -9.20 -14.90
N ALA A 577 -33.81 -7.98 -15.22
CA ALA A 577 -34.87 -7.73 -16.19
C ALA A 577 -34.50 -8.26 -17.59
N PHE A 578 -33.21 -8.30 -17.90
CA PHE A 578 -32.73 -8.78 -19.20
C PHE A 578 -33.09 -10.25 -19.48
N ASP A 579 -33.24 -11.08 -18.45
CA ASP A 579 -33.62 -12.48 -18.63
C ASP A 579 -35.04 -12.62 -19.19
N GLU A 580 -35.96 -11.77 -18.72
CA GLU A 580 -37.34 -11.74 -19.20
C GLU A 580 -37.44 -11.13 -20.60
N ILE A 581 -36.68 -10.06 -20.88
CA ILE A 581 -36.59 -9.47 -22.22
C ILE A 581 -36.07 -10.51 -23.24
N ARG A 582 -35.04 -11.28 -22.90
CA ARG A 582 -34.50 -12.32 -23.79
C ARG A 582 -35.49 -13.46 -24.05
N LYS A 583 -36.27 -13.86 -23.03
CA LYS A 583 -37.33 -14.86 -23.19
C LYS A 583 -38.44 -14.34 -24.11
N LEU A 584 -38.83 -13.07 -23.95
CA LEU A 584 -39.80 -12.42 -24.83
C LEU A 584 -39.33 -12.46 -26.28
N PHE A 585 -38.10 -12.00 -26.57
CA PHE A 585 -37.55 -12.01 -27.94
C PHE A 585 -37.45 -13.41 -28.54
N ALA A 586 -37.05 -14.42 -27.75
CA ALA A 586 -37.03 -15.80 -28.20
C ALA A 586 -38.43 -16.40 -28.45
N SER A 587 -39.47 -15.85 -27.83
CA SER A 587 -40.84 -16.31 -28.01
C SER A 587 -41.49 -15.85 -29.32
N LEU A 588 -40.92 -14.83 -29.99
CA LEU A 588 -41.43 -14.23 -31.22
C LEU A 588 -41.35 -15.18 -32.41
N ALA A 589 -42.31 -15.09 -33.33
CA ALA A 589 -42.37 -15.96 -34.52
C ALA A 589 -41.09 -15.89 -35.40
N PRO A 590 -40.50 -14.72 -35.68
CA PRO A 590 -39.24 -14.64 -36.46
C PRO A 590 -38.03 -15.25 -35.76
N ALA A 591 -38.04 -15.31 -34.41
CA ALA A 591 -37.00 -15.95 -33.62
C ALA A 591 -37.15 -17.47 -33.63
N LYS A 592 -38.38 -17.96 -33.41
CA LYS A 592 -38.72 -19.40 -33.46
C LYS A 592 -38.43 -20.00 -34.83
N ALA A 593 -38.78 -19.32 -35.92
CA ALA A 593 -38.52 -19.77 -37.29
C ALA A 593 -37.01 -19.97 -37.58
N ARG A 594 -36.15 -19.23 -36.89
CA ARG A 594 -34.68 -19.30 -37.01
C ARG A 594 -34.02 -20.15 -35.91
N GLY A 595 -34.81 -20.80 -35.05
CA GLY A 595 -34.31 -21.60 -33.93
C GLY A 595 -33.58 -20.78 -32.85
N LEU A 596 -33.77 -19.46 -32.79
CA LEU A 596 -33.10 -18.59 -31.83
C LEU A 596 -33.66 -18.80 -30.42
N GLN A 597 -32.78 -19.14 -29.49
CA GLN A 597 -33.12 -19.37 -28.08
C GLN A 597 -32.86 -18.10 -27.25
N PRO A 598 -33.34 -18.00 -25.99
CA PRO A 598 -33.03 -16.87 -25.12
C PRO A 598 -31.52 -16.62 -24.93
N GLY A 599 -30.70 -17.65 -25.12
CA GLY A 599 -29.23 -17.53 -25.15
C GLY A 599 -28.72 -16.71 -26.33
N SER A 600 -29.34 -16.80 -27.52
CA SER A 600 -28.94 -16.03 -28.71
C SER A 600 -29.07 -14.52 -28.51
N PHE A 601 -30.03 -14.10 -27.68
CA PHE A 601 -30.30 -12.72 -27.34
C PHE A 601 -29.44 -12.20 -26.18
N SER A 602 -28.52 -13.01 -25.63
CA SER A 602 -27.59 -12.58 -24.60
C SER A 602 -26.25 -12.16 -25.22
N PHE A 603 -25.81 -10.93 -24.91
CA PHE A 603 -24.47 -10.47 -25.27
C PHE A 603 -23.36 -11.15 -24.43
N ASN A 604 -23.71 -11.83 -23.34
CA ASN A 604 -22.77 -12.49 -22.45
C ASN A 604 -22.40 -13.92 -22.86
N VAL A 605 -23.17 -14.56 -23.74
CA VAL A 605 -22.97 -15.96 -24.11
C VAL A 605 -22.66 -16.11 -25.61
N PRO A 606 -21.80 -17.05 -26.00
CA PRO A 606 -21.61 -17.40 -27.41
C PRO A 606 -22.91 -17.87 -28.06
N GLY A 607 -23.13 -17.48 -29.31
CA GLY A 607 -24.34 -17.81 -30.07
C GLY A 607 -24.72 -16.65 -30.97
N GLY A 608 -25.41 -15.65 -30.40
CA GLY A 608 -25.92 -14.49 -31.14
C GLY A 608 -25.17 -13.17 -30.94
N ARG A 609 -24.24 -13.10 -29.97
CA ARG A 609 -23.37 -11.93 -29.77
C ARG A 609 -22.36 -11.75 -30.92
N CYS A 610 -21.91 -10.52 -31.14
CA CYS A 610 -20.79 -10.21 -32.03
C CYS A 610 -19.52 -10.91 -31.53
N GLN A 611 -18.77 -11.56 -32.43
CA GLN A 611 -17.56 -12.30 -32.07
C GLN A 611 -16.34 -11.37 -31.89
N ASN A 612 -16.30 -10.24 -32.58
CA ASN A 612 -15.14 -9.34 -32.53
C ASN A 612 -14.98 -8.66 -31.17
N CYS A 613 -16.06 -8.05 -30.67
CA CYS A 613 -16.10 -7.43 -29.35
C CYS A 613 -16.60 -8.37 -28.26
N GLU A 614 -16.84 -9.64 -28.59
CA GLU A 614 -17.47 -10.62 -27.69
C GLU A 614 -18.74 -10.13 -26.96
N GLY A 615 -19.55 -9.32 -27.63
CA GLY A 615 -20.78 -8.73 -27.06
C GLY A 615 -20.60 -7.46 -26.21
N ASP A 616 -19.38 -6.95 -26.04
CA ASP A 616 -19.16 -5.71 -25.28
C ASP A 616 -19.60 -4.46 -26.08
N GLY A 617 -19.64 -4.55 -27.41
CA GLY A 617 -19.97 -3.43 -28.32
C GLY A 617 -18.79 -2.49 -28.56
N GLN A 618 -17.77 -2.56 -27.71
CA GLN A 618 -16.54 -1.78 -27.78
C GLN A 618 -15.32 -2.70 -27.67
N LEU A 619 -14.18 -2.25 -28.17
CA LEU A 619 -12.89 -2.87 -28.02
C LEU A 619 -12.04 -2.04 -27.07
N LYS A 620 -11.44 -2.70 -26.09
CA LYS A 620 -10.53 -2.06 -25.14
C LYS A 620 -9.12 -2.02 -25.74
N ILE A 621 -8.56 -0.81 -25.88
CA ILE A 621 -7.18 -0.59 -26.29
C ILE A 621 -6.35 -0.31 -25.04
N ASP A 622 -5.35 -1.17 -24.80
CA ASP A 622 -4.37 -1.01 -23.72
C ASP A 622 -3.41 0.13 -24.08
N MET A 623 -3.42 1.19 -23.25
CA MET A 623 -2.57 2.37 -23.43
C MET A 623 -1.42 2.33 -22.43
N GLN A 624 -0.18 2.44 -22.90
CA GLN A 624 1.00 2.22 -22.03
C GLN A 624 1.16 3.25 -20.89
N PHE A 625 0.74 4.50 -21.11
CA PHE A 625 0.93 5.62 -20.17
C PHE A 625 -0.36 6.36 -19.81
N LEU A 626 -1.44 6.12 -20.54
CA LEU A 626 -2.74 6.76 -20.35
C LEU A 626 -3.75 5.72 -19.87
N ALA A 627 -4.90 6.18 -19.38
CA ALA A 627 -6.00 5.27 -19.08
C ALA A 627 -6.43 4.55 -20.37
N ASP A 628 -6.78 3.27 -20.23
CA ASP A 628 -7.26 2.45 -21.35
C ASP A 628 -8.47 3.12 -22.02
N VAL A 629 -8.49 3.07 -23.35
CA VAL A 629 -9.55 3.69 -24.15
C VAL A 629 -10.44 2.61 -24.73
N TYR A 630 -11.75 2.86 -24.74
CA TYR A 630 -12.74 2.00 -25.37
C TYR A 630 -13.14 2.62 -26.70
N ILE A 631 -12.88 1.90 -27.79
CA ILE A 631 -13.33 2.29 -29.12
C ILE A 631 -14.55 1.48 -29.51
N GLU A 632 -15.45 2.08 -30.28
CA GLU A 632 -16.60 1.36 -30.81
C GLU A 632 -16.15 0.19 -31.72
N CYS A 633 -16.82 -0.96 -31.59
CA CYS A 633 -16.54 -2.11 -32.44
C CYS A 633 -16.90 -1.80 -33.90
N ASP A 634 -15.92 -1.88 -34.78
CA ASP A 634 -16.04 -1.65 -36.21
C ASP A 634 -17.01 -2.60 -36.93
N ILE A 635 -17.12 -3.85 -36.46
CA ILE A 635 -17.96 -4.91 -37.04
C ILE A 635 -19.44 -4.77 -36.66
N CYS A 636 -19.74 -4.54 -35.38
CA CYS A 636 -21.13 -4.46 -34.92
C CYS A 636 -21.63 -3.01 -34.73
N LYS A 637 -20.76 -2.01 -34.88
CA LYS A 637 -21.10 -0.60 -34.69
C LYS A 637 -21.79 -0.33 -33.34
N GLY A 638 -21.19 -0.86 -32.27
CA GLY A 638 -21.75 -0.76 -30.93
C GLY A 638 -22.92 -1.70 -30.62
N MET A 639 -23.57 -2.32 -31.61
CA MET A 639 -24.83 -3.07 -31.43
C MET A 639 -24.71 -4.40 -30.69
N LYS A 640 -23.49 -4.87 -30.33
CA LYS A 640 -23.22 -6.08 -29.53
C LYS A 640 -23.62 -7.44 -30.14
N TYR A 641 -24.44 -7.48 -31.18
CA TYR A 641 -25.03 -8.69 -31.74
C TYR A 641 -24.66 -8.94 -33.21
N LYS A 642 -24.88 -10.18 -33.66
CA LYS A 642 -24.86 -10.55 -35.08
C LYS A 642 -26.12 -10.04 -35.78
N LYS A 643 -26.03 -9.80 -37.09
CA LYS A 643 -27.15 -9.36 -37.94
C LYS A 643 -28.39 -10.26 -37.82
N GLU A 644 -28.21 -11.58 -37.70
CA GLU A 644 -29.31 -12.54 -37.56
C GLU A 644 -30.20 -12.29 -36.32
N VAL A 645 -29.60 -11.85 -35.22
CA VAL A 645 -30.31 -11.51 -33.97
C VAL A 645 -30.98 -10.15 -34.11
N LEU A 646 -30.29 -9.18 -34.70
CA LEU A 646 -30.80 -7.82 -34.93
C LEU A 646 -32.00 -7.79 -35.89
N ASN A 647 -32.17 -8.82 -36.73
CA ASN A 647 -33.34 -8.94 -37.61
C ASN A 647 -34.63 -9.31 -36.87
N VAL A 648 -34.57 -9.71 -35.60
CA VAL A 648 -35.76 -9.98 -34.78
C VAL A 648 -36.22 -8.70 -34.09
N HIS A 649 -37.45 -8.29 -34.37
CA HIS A 649 -38.02 -7.05 -33.86
C HIS A 649 -39.24 -7.32 -32.99
N PHE A 650 -39.37 -6.54 -31.92
CA PHE A 650 -40.51 -6.46 -31.04
C PHE A 650 -41.02 -5.02 -31.07
N HIS A 651 -42.29 -4.81 -31.44
CA HIS A 651 -42.86 -3.47 -31.69
C HIS A 651 -41.94 -2.52 -32.49
N GLY A 652 -41.31 -3.04 -33.55
CA GLY A 652 -40.43 -2.27 -34.43
C GLY A 652 -39.01 -2.02 -33.92
N LYS A 653 -38.65 -2.48 -32.71
CA LYS A 653 -37.31 -2.36 -32.13
C LYS A 653 -36.62 -3.73 -32.03
N ASN A 654 -35.36 -3.80 -32.43
CA ASN A 654 -34.54 -4.98 -32.21
C ASN A 654 -33.95 -4.97 -30.78
N ILE A 655 -33.27 -6.04 -30.38
CA ILE A 655 -32.76 -6.15 -29.01
C ILE A 655 -31.68 -5.11 -28.65
N SER A 656 -30.89 -4.63 -29.63
CA SER A 656 -29.95 -3.53 -29.41
C SER A 656 -30.70 -2.23 -29.16
N ASP A 657 -31.73 -1.93 -29.96
CA ASP A 657 -32.55 -0.73 -29.78
C ASP A 657 -33.23 -0.70 -28.40
N ILE A 658 -33.60 -1.86 -27.86
CA ILE A 658 -34.13 -1.99 -26.50
C ILE A 658 -33.07 -1.66 -25.44
N LEU A 659 -31.81 -2.04 -25.67
CA LEU A 659 -30.71 -1.74 -24.75
C LEU A 659 -30.31 -0.26 -24.76
N ASP A 660 -30.67 0.47 -25.83
CA ASP A 660 -30.40 1.91 -25.98
C ASP A 660 -31.54 2.79 -25.44
N LEU A 661 -32.68 2.21 -25.04
CA LEU A 661 -33.75 2.94 -24.37
C LEU A 661 -33.29 3.47 -23.01
N THR A 662 -33.75 4.67 -22.67
CA THR A 662 -33.75 5.12 -21.28
C THR A 662 -34.68 4.25 -20.43
N ILE A 663 -34.50 4.25 -19.11
CA ILE A 663 -35.34 3.46 -18.21
C ILE A 663 -36.81 3.91 -18.30
N ASP A 664 -37.06 5.21 -18.39
CA ASP A 664 -38.42 5.76 -18.52
C ASP A 664 -39.07 5.31 -19.83
N GLU A 665 -38.36 5.43 -20.96
CA GLU A 665 -38.84 4.92 -22.26
C GLU A 665 -39.08 3.41 -22.23
N ALA A 666 -38.24 2.65 -21.52
CA ALA A 666 -38.39 1.20 -21.38
C ALA A 666 -39.61 0.83 -20.54
N LEU A 667 -39.91 1.58 -19.47
CA LEU A 667 -41.10 1.37 -18.65
C LEU A 667 -42.39 1.62 -19.45
N ASP A 668 -42.42 2.68 -20.24
CA ASP A 668 -43.54 2.96 -21.15
C ASP A 668 -43.65 1.89 -22.24
N PHE A 669 -42.52 1.50 -22.84
CA PHE A 669 -42.47 0.51 -23.92
C PHE A 669 -42.89 -0.91 -23.45
N PHE A 670 -42.57 -1.30 -22.22
CA PHE A 670 -42.93 -2.59 -21.63
C PHE A 670 -44.15 -2.52 -20.70
N GLY A 671 -44.96 -1.46 -20.75
CA GLY A 671 -46.10 -1.24 -19.83
C GLY A 671 -47.04 -2.45 -19.70
N ASP A 672 -47.29 -3.17 -20.81
CA ASP A 672 -48.14 -4.36 -20.87
C ASP A 672 -47.45 -5.67 -20.40
N TYR A 673 -46.20 -5.59 -19.92
CA TYR A 673 -45.39 -6.74 -19.51
C TYR A 673 -44.97 -6.65 -18.04
N PRO A 674 -45.85 -7.05 -17.10
CA PRO A 674 -45.58 -6.97 -15.66
C PRO A 674 -44.31 -7.71 -15.22
N GLY A 675 -43.94 -8.79 -15.92
CA GLY A 675 -42.72 -9.54 -15.63
C GLY A 675 -41.42 -8.77 -15.85
N ILE A 676 -41.45 -7.73 -16.68
CA ILE A 676 -40.32 -6.83 -16.97
C ILE A 676 -40.44 -5.58 -16.09
N THR A 677 -41.61 -4.94 -16.03
CA THR A 677 -41.81 -3.68 -15.28
C THR A 677 -41.81 -3.82 -13.76
N SER A 678 -41.99 -5.03 -13.22
CA SER A 678 -41.86 -5.30 -11.78
C SER A 678 -40.42 -5.56 -11.31
N LYS A 679 -39.45 -5.60 -12.22
CA LYS A 679 -38.01 -5.74 -11.93
C LYS A 679 -37.35 -4.38 -11.83
#